data_AF-A0A4S2LN91-F1
#
_entry.id   AF-A0A4S2LN91-F1
#
_cell.length_a   1.000
_cell.length_b   1.000
_cell.length_c   1.000
_cell.angle_alpha   90.00
_cell.angle_beta   90.00
_cell.angle_gamma   90.00
#
_symmetry.space_group_name_H-M   'P 1'
#
loop_
_entity.id
_entity.type
_entity.pdbx_description
1 polymer ?
#
loop_
_entity_poly.entity_id
_entity_poly.type
_entity_poly.pdbx_seq_one_letter_code
_entity_poly.pdbx_strand_id
1 'polypeptide(L)'
;MSSSKESADFEPISPRELPRYEIEEQLRFYRNELDKKDELIRDLTKLNSTNFVQPSPKYIESGGRSAEKLEHIRSQVEKLHQVVDENKGIIHEKNTIICDLRAENEKIRVDNLRITQRIDELERQLEEQVERINNYKAAEEQHDKIIHTIQQDVRAKNNKLLNLMRQLRSSEAKFVERIAAEEVRVKSLEGALADLSHVLECESTAEQCILKVTELVRKICAYRTQLDQREDAIQAFEFEQRASRETILRLSGELTKEKNEKAFANEESRKAREELVKTQSAHEQCGHHICLLEGRINDLTSSLQAARTEAEEKDKTFALLNKAETKLQSKKTPSASSCGRSGSLDGGTQLADIEAFGTFLKNVAEFFEIPSGEDSIGIVSFVWNRIQEMREDIRNYSDRIKELQTDVARLSQLQTCLQENEHSSKQRIQSLEEQRASDGAIIDGLRAERNQLHDLLCKFALAMKCEEPIAETETNIVGQTLIARIMQLQQGNTEKEAKQRIQITRLQRELRESKEIAESLELQVSIMKRRLAEAQEHRFQNIAPASQTPMTLAASEKERNRLVKQLKQEKDDSDKLREEIVLLKSRLLESSQEKLTQTEQGKVLKVTQIRMNEINRNFEEQKQEALKLRTELDRWKKRYNTEVKKLQDRLTDSEKELDRTKEALDINRNSTEQLLNFRSLIARHLGLDSEHLSVPDYEILVKLNKLISSNHASTNRLLATENALTLVDGSFKENH
;
A
#
# COMPACT_ATOMS: atom_id res chain seq x y z
N MET A 1 22.09 33.65 -26.78
CA MET A 1 22.81 34.78 -27.40
C MET A 1 24.17 34.85 -26.74
N SER A 2 25.25 35.11 -27.51
CA SER A 2 26.61 35.36 -27.02
C SER A 2 27.28 34.19 -26.27
N SER A 3 28.60 34.04 -26.26
CA SER A 3 29.61 34.42 -27.26
C SER A 3 30.80 33.52 -27.01
N SER A 4 31.24 32.72 -28.00
CA SER A 4 32.55 32.07 -27.91
C SER A 4 33.62 33.16 -27.84
N LYS A 5 34.58 33.01 -26.94
CA LYS A 5 35.83 33.78 -26.92
C LYS A 5 36.98 32.80 -26.93
N GLU A 6 37.89 33.00 -27.86
CA GLU A 6 39.22 32.42 -27.80
C GLU A 6 40.00 33.05 -26.65
N SER A 7 40.81 32.24 -25.97
CA SER A 7 41.89 32.69 -25.10
C SER A 7 43.14 31.94 -25.54
N ALA A 8 44.08 32.64 -26.17
CA ALA A 8 45.31 32.03 -26.66
C ALA A 8 46.23 31.68 -25.48
N ASP A 9 46.81 30.47 -25.53
CA ASP A 9 47.90 30.10 -24.62
C ASP A 9 49.15 30.95 -24.91
N PHE A 10 49.78 31.42 -23.84
CA PHE A 10 51.02 32.20 -23.88
C PHE A 10 52.12 31.37 -23.22
N GLU A 11 52.92 30.66 -24.03
CA GLU A 11 54.12 29.99 -23.53
C GLU A 11 55.23 31.02 -23.21
N PRO A 12 55.97 30.87 -22.10
CA PRO A 12 57.07 31.76 -21.75
C PRO A 12 58.34 31.42 -22.52
N ILE A 13 58.88 32.39 -23.26
CA ILE A 13 60.12 32.24 -24.04
C ILE A 13 61.32 32.04 -23.11
N SER A 14 62.06 30.94 -23.30
CA SER A 14 63.35 30.70 -22.63
C SER A 14 64.50 31.42 -23.35
N PRO A 15 65.35 32.22 -22.67
CA PRO A 15 66.30 33.10 -23.33
C PRO A 15 67.71 32.51 -23.47
N ARG A 16 67.96 31.59 -24.44
CA ARG A 16 69.34 31.26 -24.88
C ARG A 16 69.54 30.43 -26.18
N GLU A 17 68.86 30.78 -27.27
CA GLU A 17 69.33 30.37 -28.61
C GLU A 17 69.58 31.60 -29.48
N LEU A 18 70.81 31.77 -29.98
CA LEU A 18 71.04 32.63 -31.15
C LEU A 18 70.46 31.89 -32.36
N PRO A 19 69.68 32.56 -33.24
CA PRO A 19 69.12 31.92 -34.43
C PRO A 19 70.19 31.16 -35.22
N ARG A 20 69.88 29.93 -35.62
CA ARG A 20 70.81 29.04 -36.36
C ARG A 20 71.50 29.72 -37.55
N TYR A 21 70.80 30.66 -38.18
CA TYR A 21 71.29 31.54 -39.24
C TYR A 21 72.53 32.37 -38.84
N GLU A 22 72.54 32.98 -37.65
CA GLU A 22 73.66 33.78 -37.15
C GLU A 22 74.91 32.91 -36.91
N ILE A 23 74.71 31.67 -36.43
CA ILE A 23 75.80 30.70 -36.25
C ILE A 23 76.37 30.27 -37.62
N GLU A 24 75.51 30.04 -38.62
CA GLU A 24 75.97 29.77 -39.99
C GLU A 24 76.65 30.99 -40.65
N GLU A 25 76.23 32.21 -40.32
CA GLU A 25 76.87 33.45 -40.79
C GLU A 25 78.24 33.67 -40.13
N GLN A 26 78.37 33.46 -38.82
CA GLN A 26 79.66 33.45 -38.12
C GLN A 26 80.60 32.36 -38.65
N LEU A 27 80.09 31.15 -38.93
CA LEU A 27 80.88 30.08 -39.55
C LEU A 27 81.33 30.46 -40.98
N ARG A 28 80.48 31.12 -41.78
CA ARG A 28 80.88 31.67 -43.09
C ARG A 28 81.92 32.78 -42.95
N PHE A 29 81.79 33.66 -41.95
CA PHE A 29 82.77 34.71 -41.66
C PHE A 29 84.14 34.14 -41.28
N TYR A 30 84.20 33.25 -40.29
CA TYR A 30 85.47 32.65 -39.85
C TYR A 30 86.10 31.75 -40.91
N ARG A 31 85.30 31.08 -41.75
CA ARG A 31 85.83 30.32 -42.91
C ARG A 31 86.47 31.25 -43.95
N ASN A 32 85.78 32.33 -44.33
CA ASN A 32 86.37 33.36 -45.20
C ASN A 32 87.60 34.03 -44.57
N GLU A 33 87.70 34.12 -43.24
CA GLU A 33 88.87 34.65 -42.54
C GLU A 33 90.05 33.65 -42.54
N LEU A 34 89.77 32.34 -42.41
CA LEU A 34 90.74 31.26 -42.57
C LEU A 34 91.25 31.18 -44.00
N ASP A 35 90.38 31.18 -45.01
CA ASP A 35 90.77 31.12 -46.42
C ASP A 35 91.70 32.29 -46.79
N LYS A 36 91.45 33.50 -46.24
CA LYS A 36 92.33 34.68 -46.36
C LYS A 36 93.67 34.51 -45.63
N LYS A 37 93.68 33.87 -44.46
CA LYS A 37 94.92 33.59 -43.70
C LYS A 37 95.76 32.53 -44.41
N ASP A 38 95.15 31.50 -44.98
CA ASP A 38 95.83 30.49 -45.80
C ASP A 38 96.36 31.08 -47.11
N GLU A 39 95.65 32.03 -47.72
CA GLU A 39 96.14 32.78 -48.88
C GLU A 39 97.32 33.69 -48.52
N LEU A 40 97.25 34.41 -47.39
CA LEU A 40 98.36 35.21 -46.87
C LEU A 40 99.59 34.34 -46.53
N ILE A 41 99.40 33.16 -45.94
CA ILE A 41 100.47 32.17 -45.69
C ILE A 41 101.07 31.67 -47.02
N ARG A 42 100.22 31.41 -48.03
CA ARG A 42 100.64 30.98 -49.37
C ARG A 42 101.50 32.04 -50.05
N ASP A 43 101.18 33.31 -49.88
CA ASP A 43 101.96 34.42 -50.46
C ASP A 43 103.22 34.76 -49.66
N LEU A 44 103.20 34.67 -48.32
CA LEU A 44 104.41 34.75 -47.49
C LEU A 44 105.39 33.60 -47.81
N THR A 45 104.87 32.41 -48.12
CA THR A 45 105.69 31.25 -48.53
C THR A 45 106.32 31.45 -49.92
N LYS A 46 105.61 32.10 -50.86
CA LYS A 46 106.19 32.52 -52.15
C LYS A 46 107.26 33.60 -51.97
N LEU A 47 107.00 34.61 -51.14
CA LEU A 47 107.89 35.77 -50.94
C LEU A 47 109.24 35.41 -50.29
N ASN A 48 109.29 34.35 -49.47
CA ASN A 48 110.54 33.84 -48.89
C ASN A 48 111.39 32.99 -49.86
N SER A 49 111.01 32.86 -51.15
CA SER A 49 111.66 31.94 -52.10
C SER A 49 112.55 32.58 -53.17
N THR A 50 112.63 33.92 -53.28
CA THR A 50 113.40 34.59 -54.37
C THR A 50 114.01 35.94 -54.01
N ASN A 51 115.29 36.12 -54.43
CA ASN A 51 116.06 37.38 -54.56
C ASN A 51 116.59 38.04 -53.26
N PHE A 52 117.75 38.71 -53.21
CA PHE A 52 118.90 38.93 -54.14
C PHE A 52 120.16 39.21 -53.23
N VAL A 53 121.36 38.62 -53.36
CA VAL A 53 122.41 38.66 -54.42
C VAL A 53 123.52 39.73 -54.20
N GLN A 54 124.80 39.28 -54.29
CA GLN A 54 126.06 40.05 -54.46
C GLN A 54 126.61 40.88 -53.27
N PRO A 55 127.92 41.29 -53.27
CA PRO A 55 128.89 41.32 -54.38
C PRO A 55 130.18 40.48 -54.25
N SER A 56 130.87 40.34 -55.38
CA SER A 56 132.30 40.00 -55.50
C SER A 56 133.08 41.27 -55.87
N PRO A 57 134.37 41.34 -55.51
CA PRO A 57 135.33 41.56 -56.59
C PRO A 57 136.59 40.67 -56.50
N LYS A 58 137.25 40.50 -57.66
CA LYS A 58 138.60 39.92 -57.81
C LYS A 58 139.64 41.04 -57.72
N TYR A 59 140.87 40.76 -57.26
CA TYR A 59 142.09 41.01 -58.07
C TYR A 59 143.44 40.65 -57.37
N ILE A 60 144.41 40.29 -58.23
CA ILE A 60 145.89 40.30 -58.14
C ILE A 60 146.61 39.48 -57.05
N GLU A 61 147.78 38.99 -57.46
CA GLU A 61 148.74 38.16 -56.75
C GLU A 61 149.46 38.91 -55.62
N SER A 62 149.78 38.20 -54.52
CA SER A 62 151.15 38.01 -54.00
C SER A 62 151.13 37.39 -52.59
N GLY A 63 152.28 36.93 -52.11
CA GLY A 63 152.39 35.97 -51.02
C GLY A 63 151.88 36.40 -49.63
N GLY A 64 151.10 35.52 -48.99
CA GLY A 64 150.95 35.46 -47.53
C GLY A 64 149.52 35.31 -47.00
N ARG A 65 149.41 34.80 -45.76
CA ARG A 65 148.21 34.78 -44.90
C ARG A 65 146.96 34.06 -45.47
N SER A 66 147.05 32.74 -45.61
CA SER A 66 145.88 31.87 -45.86
C SER A 66 145.04 31.54 -44.60
N ALA A 67 145.57 31.76 -43.40
CA ALA A 67 144.92 31.38 -42.14
C ALA A 67 143.70 32.26 -41.78
N GLU A 68 143.85 33.59 -41.81
CA GLU A 68 142.88 34.55 -41.26
C GLU A 68 141.47 34.44 -41.89
N LYS A 69 141.38 34.12 -43.19
CA LYS A 69 140.10 33.89 -43.87
C LYS A 69 139.43 32.57 -43.46
N LEU A 70 140.21 31.51 -43.24
CA LEU A 70 139.70 30.24 -42.70
C LEU A 70 139.23 30.40 -41.26
N GLU A 71 139.93 31.21 -40.47
CA GLU A 71 139.57 31.54 -39.07
C GLU A 71 138.28 32.36 -38.99
N HIS A 72 138.11 33.35 -39.89
CA HIS A 72 136.86 34.11 -40.00
C HIS A 72 135.66 33.21 -40.37
N ILE A 73 135.84 32.29 -41.33
CA ILE A 73 134.80 31.31 -41.69
C ILE A 73 134.48 30.37 -40.51
N ARG A 74 135.48 29.89 -39.77
CA ARG A 74 135.27 29.09 -38.55
C ARG A 74 134.46 29.85 -37.51
N SER A 75 134.81 31.10 -37.20
CA SER A 75 134.06 31.94 -36.26
C SER A 75 132.63 32.22 -36.73
N GLN A 76 132.39 32.34 -38.04
CA GLN A 76 131.05 32.49 -38.59
C GLN A 76 130.23 31.20 -38.47
N VAL A 77 130.84 30.03 -38.75
CA VAL A 77 130.20 28.71 -38.57
C VAL A 77 129.91 28.42 -37.10
N GLU A 78 130.81 28.79 -36.19
CA GLU A 78 130.64 28.65 -34.74
C GLU A 78 129.47 29.51 -34.21
N LYS A 79 129.37 30.76 -34.66
CA LYS A 79 128.21 31.62 -34.38
C LYS A 79 126.91 31.06 -34.96
N LEU A 80 126.95 30.46 -36.16
CA LEU A 80 125.78 29.80 -36.74
C LEU A 80 125.37 28.54 -35.96
N HIS A 81 126.32 27.75 -35.45
CA HIS A 81 126.03 26.63 -34.56
C HIS A 81 125.42 27.11 -33.24
N GLN A 82 125.98 28.15 -32.61
CA GLN A 82 125.41 28.76 -31.41
C GLN A 82 123.95 29.22 -31.65
N VAL A 83 123.69 29.97 -32.73
CA VAL A 83 122.34 30.41 -33.10
C VAL A 83 121.42 29.21 -33.40
N VAL A 84 121.92 28.13 -33.99
CA VAL A 84 121.14 26.90 -34.22
C VAL A 84 120.79 26.20 -32.90
N ASP A 85 121.70 26.15 -31.92
CA ASP A 85 121.46 25.52 -30.62
C ASP A 85 120.57 26.39 -29.70
N GLU A 86 120.71 27.71 -29.75
CA GLU A 86 119.77 28.66 -29.15
C GLU A 86 118.35 28.49 -29.73
N ASN A 87 118.23 28.38 -31.06
CA ASN A 87 116.94 28.10 -31.71
C ASN A 87 116.38 26.72 -31.33
N LYS A 88 117.20 25.67 -31.18
CA LYS A 88 116.74 24.37 -30.65
C LYS A 88 116.22 24.51 -29.22
N GLY A 89 116.88 25.30 -28.37
CA GLY A 89 116.43 25.61 -27.01
C GLY A 89 115.06 26.29 -27.01
N ILE A 90 114.89 27.34 -27.81
CA ILE A 90 113.61 28.05 -27.98
C ILE A 90 112.51 27.11 -28.51
N ILE A 91 112.81 26.29 -29.53
CA ILE A 91 111.87 25.29 -30.07
C ILE A 91 111.48 24.27 -29.00
N HIS A 92 112.42 23.81 -28.16
CA HIS A 92 112.12 22.89 -27.06
C HIS A 92 111.22 23.55 -26.01
N GLU A 93 111.52 24.77 -25.57
CA GLU A 93 110.69 25.56 -24.65
C GLU A 93 109.27 25.76 -25.18
N LYS A 94 109.11 26.17 -26.45
CA LYS A 94 107.79 26.35 -27.06
C LYS A 94 107.04 25.03 -27.23
N ASN A 95 107.72 23.92 -27.51
CA ASN A 95 107.09 22.61 -27.55
C ASN A 95 106.58 22.18 -26.15
N THR A 96 107.33 22.43 -25.07
CA THR A 96 106.88 22.19 -23.70
C THR A 96 105.63 23.01 -23.38
N ILE A 97 105.64 24.32 -23.66
CA ILE A 97 104.48 25.20 -23.46
C ILE A 97 103.26 24.72 -24.28
N ILE A 98 103.47 24.23 -25.51
CA ILE A 98 102.41 23.65 -26.35
C ILE A 98 101.86 22.34 -25.73
N CYS A 99 102.69 21.51 -25.11
CA CYS A 99 102.25 20.32 -24.38
C CYS A 99 101.43 20.68 -23.14
N ASP A 100 101.88 21.66 -22.35
CA ASP A 100 101.17 22.12 -21.14
C ASP A 100 99.80 22.72 -21.50
N LEU A 101 99.74 23.59 -22.52
CA LEU A 101 98.48 24.16 -23.02
C LEU A 101 97.53 23.09 -23.58
N ARG A 102 98.04 22.00 -24.17
CA ARG A 102 97.20 20.86 -24.60
C ARG A 102 96.63 20.11 -23.40
N ALA A 103 97.42 19.88 -22.35
CA ALA A 103 96.96 19.24 -21.13
C ALA A 103 95.90 20.08 -20.40
N GLU A 104 96.06 21.41 -20.38
CA GLU A 104 95.05 22.33 -19.82
C GLU A 104 93.76 22.35 -20.65
N ASN A 105 93.85 22.41 -21.98
CA ASN A 105 92.68 22.31 -22.87
C ASN A 105 91.92 20.99 -22.69
N GLU A 106 92.64 19.86 -22.57
CA GLU A 106 92.02 18.55 -22.34
C GLU A 106 91.34 18.47 -20.96
N LYS A 107 91.95 19.05 -19.92
CA LYS A 107 91.31 19.20 -18.60
C LYS A 107 90.01 20.01 -18.71
N ILE A 108 90.05 21.18 -19.35
CA ILE A 108 88.86 22.03 -19.57
C ILE A 108 87.79 21.28 -20.37
N ARG A 109 88.16 20.48 -21.37
CA ARG A 109 87.24 19.63 -22.13
C ARG A 109 86.55 18.58 -21.26
N VAL A 110 87.28 17.92 -20.35
CA VAL A 110 86.73 16.95 -19.40
C VAL A 110 85.83 17.61 -18.36
N ASP A 111 86.22 18.76 -17.81
CA ASP A 111 85.41 19.50 -16.84
C ASP A 111 84.14 20.08 -17.48
N ASN A 112 84.18 20.55 -18.73
CA ASN A 112 82.99 20.93 -19.49
C ASN A 112 82.03 19.74 -19.69
N LEU A 113 82.54 18.55 -20.06
CA LEU A 113 81.69 17.36 -20.19
C LEU A 113 81.01 16.96 -18.88
N ARG A 114 81.69 17.12 -17.73
CA ARG A 114 81.08 16.92 -16.40
C ARG A 114 79.99 17.94 -16.09
N ILE A 115 80.17 19.18 -16.53
CA ILE A 115 79.17 20.25 -16.37
C ILE A 115 77.94 19.95 -17.23
N THR A 116 78.10 19.55 -18.50
CA THR A 116 76.99 19.10 -19.37
C THR A 116 76.24 17.94 -18.73
N GLN A 117 76.92 16.85 -18.35
CA GLN A 117 76.29 15.71 -17.66
C GLN A 117 75.54 16.09 -16.38
N ARG A 118 75.96 17.17 -15.70
CA ARG A 118 75.27 17.68 -14.52
C ARG A 118 74.06 18.56 -14.87
N ILE A 119 74.07 19.24 -16.01
CA ILE A 119 72.91 19.95 -16.56
C ILE A 119 71.87 18.93 -17.01
N ASP A 120 72.24 17.94 -17.84
CA ASP A 120 71.36 16.89 -18.34
C ASP A 120 70.58 16.19 -17.18
N GLU A 121 71.28 15.83 -16.10
CA GLU A 121 70.66 15.21 -14.91
C GLU A 121 69.80 16.18 -14.08
N LEU A 122 70.05 17.50 -14.13
CA LEU A 122 69.20 18.50 -13.47
C LEU A 122 67.94 18.80 -14.30
N GLU A 123 68.05 18.81 -15.63
CA GLU A 123 66.91 18.96 -16.55
C GLU A 123 65.98 17.76 -16.45
N ARG A 124 66.54 16.54 -16.49
CA ARG A 124 65.80 15.28 -16.25
C ARG A 124 65.10 15.25 -14.88
N GLN A 125 65.75 15.79 -13.83
CA GLN A 125 65.12 15.94 -12.51
C GLN A 125 64.03 17.02 -12.48
N LEU A 126 64.13 18.07 -13.30
CA LEU A 126 63.09 19.10 -13.42
C LEU A 126 61.86 18.53 -14.15
N GLU A 127 62.05 17.80 -15.24
CA GLU A 127 60.99 17.10 -15.98
C GLU A 127 60.19 16.15 -15.06
N GLU A 128 60.87 15.29 -14.30
CA GLU A 128 60.22 14.40 -13.31
C GLU A 128 59.32 15.16 -12.31
N GLN A 129 59.72 16.36 -11.88
CA GLN A 129 58.94 17.16 -10.94
C GLN A 129 57.78 17.90 -11.63
N VAL A 130 57.95 18.33 -12.88
CA VAL A 130 56.87 18.90 -13.70
C VAL A 130 55.79 17.86 -13.99
N GLU A 131 56.16 16.61 -14.33
CA GLU A 131 55.21 15.51 -14.47
C GLU A 131 54.45 15.24 -13.15
N ARG A 132 55.14 15.20 -12.01
CA ARG A 132 54.49 15.04 -10.70
C ARG A 132 53.50 16.16 -10.41
N ILE A 133 53.87 17.41 -10.67
CA ILE A 133 52.98 18.58 -10.51
C ILE A 133 51.74 18.46 -11.41
N ASN A 134 51.91 18.05 -12.66
CA ASN A 134 50.79 17.90 -13.59
C ASN A 134 49.87 16.71 -13.21
N ASN A 135 50.43 15.61 -12.70
CA ASN A 135 49.66 14.52 -12.12
C ASN A 135 48.86 14.96 -10.88
N TYR A 136 49.42 15.81 -10.00
CA TYR A 136 48.68 16.37 -8.87
C TYR A 136 47.54 17.29 -9.31
N LYS A 137 47.75 18.18 -10.31
CA LYS A 137 46.67 19.00 -10.89
C LYS A 137 45.54 18.15 -11.49
N ALA A 138 45.89 17.09 -12.22
CA ALA A 138 44.90 16.18 -12.80
C ALA A 138 44.08 15.44 -11.74
N ALA A 139 44.67 15.13 -10.57
CA ALA A 139 43.96 14.56 -9.43
C ALA A 139 43.09 15.62 -8.71
N GLU A 140 43.58 16.84 -8.54
CA GLU A 140 42.84 17.99 -7.98
C GLU A 140 41.56 18.28 -8.80
N GLU A 141 41.68 18.36 -10.13
CA GLU A 141 40.55 18.46 -11.05
C GLU A 141 39.52 17.33 -10.90
N GLN A 142 39.96 16.10 -10.63
CA GLN A 142 39.07 14.96 -10.42
C GLN A 142 38.36 15.07 -9.06
N HIS A 143 39.07 15.50 -8.01
CA HIS A 143 38.47 15.78 -6.71
C HIS A 143 37.42 16.90 -6.80
N ASP A 144 37.67 17.99 -7.53
CA ASP A 144 36.69 19.06 -7.73
C ASP A 144 35.42 18.59 -8.46
N LYS A 145 35.57 17.73 -9.48
CA LYS A 145 34.43 17.11 -10.19
C LYS A 145 33.59 16.23 -9.23
N ILE A 146 34.25 15.51 -8.31
CA ILE A 146 33.58 14.73 -7.26
C ILE A 146 32.91 15.64 -6.22
N ILE A 147 33.60 16.68 -5.74
CA ILE A 147 33.08 17.66 -4.78
C ILE A 147 31.84 18.37 -5.33
N HIS A 148 31.87 18.83 -6.59
CA HIS A 148 30.70 19.43 -7.23
C HIS A 148 29.52 18.45 -7.31
N THR A 149 29.77 17.19 -7.63
CA THR A 149 28.74 16.14 -7.70
C THR A 149 28.10 15.91 -6.31
N ILE A 150 28.92 15.84 -5.25
CA ILE A 150 28.45 15.71 -3.87
C ILE A 150 27.64 16.96 -3.45
N GLN A 151 28.11 18.17 -3.76
CA GLN A 151 27.36 19.40 -3.49
C GLN A 151 26.00 19.42 -4.20
N GLN A 152 25.91 18.92 -5.43
CA GLN A 152 24.66 18.84 -6.18
C GLN A 152 23.67 17.84 -5.55
N ASP A 153 24.14 16.67 -5.13
CA ASP A 153 23.34 15.67 -4.40
C ASP A 153 22.85 16.21 -3.03
N VAL A 154 23.71 16.88 -2.27
CA VAL A 154 23.31 17.53 -1.00
C VAL A 154 22.24 18.60 -1.23
N ARG A 155 22.37 19.43 -2.27
CA ARG A 155 21.33 20.41 -2.65
C ARG A 155 20.01 19.73 -3.04
N ALA A 156 20.07 18.62 -3.79
CA ALA A 156 18.88 17.86 -4.17
C ALA A 156 18.19 17.21 -2.96
N LYS A 157 18.95 16.62 -2.03
CA LYS A 157 18.46 16.02 -0.78
C LYS A 157 17.84 17.07 0.14
N ASN A 158 18.46 18.24 0.30
CA ASN A 158 17.90 19.36 1.08
C ASN A 158 16.57 19.87 0.47
N ASN A 159 16.48 20.00 -0.85
CA ASN A 159 15.23 20.35 -1.52
C ASN A 159 14.14 19.28 -1.33
N LYS A 160 14.49 17.99 -1.37
CA LYS A 160 13.56 16.90 -1.08
C LYS A 160 13.10 16.90 0.39
N LEU A 161 13.99 17.15 1.34
CA LEU A 161 13.68 17.29 2.76
C LEU A 161 12.71 18.45 3.02
N LEU A 162 12.98 19.64 2.45
CA LEU A 162 12.09 20.81 2.57
C LEU A 162 10.68 20.51 2.03
N ASN A 163 10.59 19.79 0.91
CA ASN A 163 9.32 19.37 0.33
C ASN A 163 8.58 18.35 1.19
N LEU A 164 9.29 17.38 1.80
CA LEU A 164 8.71 16.43 2.75
C LEU A 164 8.21 17.12 4.03
N MET A 165 8.98 18.07 4.57
CA MET A 165 8.54 18.89 5.73
C MET A 165 7.29 19.72 5.41
N ARG A 166 7.18 20.27 4.19
CA ARG A 166 5.96 20.96 3.76
C ARG A 166 4.76 20.01 3.63
N GLN A 167 4.98 18.79 3.10
CA GLN A 167 3.96 17.76 3.00
C GLN A 167 3.47 17.31 4.39
N LEU A 168 4.38 17.07 5.33
CA LEU A 168 4.06 16.72 6.72
C LEU A 168 3.20 17.81 7.38
N ARG A 169 3.63 19.08 7.35
CA ARG A 169 2.82 20.19 7.89
C ARG A 169 1.43 20.30 7.26
N SER A 170 1.31 20.00 5.97
CA SER A 170 0.02 20.02 5.26
C SER A 170 -0.88 18.82 5.61
N SER A 171 -0.32 17.69 6.08
CA SER A 171 -1.13 16.58 6.60
C SER A 171 -1.51 16.82 8.06
N GLU A 172 -0.59 17.33 8.89
CA GLU A 172 -0.82 17.73 10.28
C GLU A 172 -2.00 18.73 10.37
N ALA A 173 -2.00 19.79 9.56
CA ALA A 173 -3.10 20.75 9.48
C ALA A 173 -4.44 20.07 9.16
N LYS A 174 -4.46 19.13 8.21
CA LYS A 174 -5.65 18.34 7.84
C LYS A 174 -6.05 17.29 8.87
N PHE A 175 -5.19 16.93 9.82
CA PHE A 175 -5.58 16.14 10.98
C PHE A 175 -6.24 17.02 12.04
N VAL A 176 -5.66 18.19 12.35
CA VAL A 176 -6.24 19.17 13.29
C VAL A 176 -7.63 19.65 12.81
N GLU A 177 -7.77 19.98 11.53
CA GLU A 177 -9.05 20.39 10.92
C GLU A 177 -10.13 19.31 11.04
N ARG A 178 -9.77 18.03 10.84
CA ARG A 178 -10.70 16.90 11.01
C ARG A 178 -11.07 16.65 12.48
N ILE A 179 -10.13 16.81 13.41
CA ILE A 179 -10.42 16.72 14.85
C ILE A 179 -11.39 17.82 15.27
N ALA A 180 -11.16 19.07 14.84
CA ALA A 180 -12.07 20.18 15.13
C ALA A 180 -13.48 19.98 14.54
N ALA A 181 -13.58 19.47 13.30
CA ALA A 181 -14.86 19.13 12.70
C ALA A 181 -15.60 18.00 13.45
N GLU A 182 -14.85 16.99 13.91
CA GLU A 182 -15.40 15.88 14.69
C GLU A 182 -15.84 16.31 16.09
N GLU A 183 -15.11 17.22 16.77
CA GLU A 183 -15.55 17.83 18.03
C GLU A 183 -16.88 18.60 17.87
N VAL A 184 -17.07 19.32 16.77
CA VAL A 184 -18.36 19.99 16.48
C VAL A 184 -19.46 18.96 16.24
N ARG A 185 -19.16 17.85 15.55
CA ARG A 185 -20.11 16.74 15.34
C ARG A 185 -20.52 16.07 16.65
N VAL A 186 -19.56 15.84 17.57
CA VAL A 186 -19.82 15.29 18.90
C VAL A 186 -20.70 16.23 19.72
N LYS A 187 -20.37 17.51 19.83
CA LYS A 187 -21.17 18.52 20.55
C LYS A 187 -22.60 18.65 20.01
N SER A 188 -22.78 18.48 18.70
CA SER A 188 -24.12 18.44 18.07
C SER A 188 -24.93 17.19 18.47
N LEU A 189 -24.29 16.02 18.57
CA LEU A 189 -24.95 14.80 19.06
C LEU A 189 -25.21 14.83 20.58
N GLU A 190 -24.34 15.44 21.36
CA GLU A 190 -24.55 15.67 22.80
C GLU A 190 -25.78 16.57 23.03
N GLY A 191 -25.94 17.63 22.23
CA GLY A 191 -27.15 18.47 22.22
C GLY A 191 -28.41 17.68 21.85
N ALA A 192 -28.41 16.97 20.71
CA ALA A 192 -29.55 16.17 20.28
C ALA A 192 -29.91 15.03 21.27
N LEU A 193 -28.93 14.50 22.00
CA LEU A 193 -29.14 13.53 23.08
C LEU A 193 -29.76 14.17 24.32
N ALA A 194 -29.35 15.40 24.68
CA ALA A 194 -29.97 16.16 25.77
C ALA A 194 -31.43 16.54 25.45
N ASP A 195 -31.72 16.97 24.23
CA ASP A 195 -33.08 17.23 23.74
C ASP A 195 -33.95 15.96 23.84
N LEU A 196 -33.42 14.82 23.38
CA LEU A 196 -34.10 13.52 23.47
C LEU A 196 -34.33 13.08 24.92
N SER A 197 -33.36 13.27 25.81
CA SER A 197 -33.46 12.98 27.25
C SER A 197 -34.53 13.84 27.94
N HIS A 198 -34.63 15.13 27.57
CA HIS A 198 -35.70 16.01 28.05
C HIS A 198 -37.08 15.54 27.57
N VAL A 199 -37.21 15.10 26.31
CA VAL A 199 -38.47 14.57 25.75
C VAL A 199 -38.88 13.23 26.37
N LEU A 200 -37.92 12.43 26.85
CA LEU A 200 -38.14 11.11 27.43
C LEU A 200 -38.24 11.11 28.97
N GLU A 201 -37.98 12.24 29.62
CA GLU A 201 -37.91 12.37 31.09
C GLU A 201 -36.92 11.36 31.72
N CYS A 202 -35.73 11.22 31.12
CA CYS A 202 -34.64 10.36 31.62
C CYS A 202 -33.29 11.10 31.62
N GLU A 203 -32.24 10.53 32.19
CA GLU A 203 -30.90 11.15 32.19
C GLU A 203 -30.33 11.25 30.77
N SER A 204 -29.44 12.22 30.55
CA SER A 204 -28.84 12.56 29.25
C SER A 204 -27.75 11.58 28.80
N THR A 205 -28.10 10.29 28.76
CA THR A 205 -27.23 9.19 28.30
C THR A 205 -27.95 8.39 27.21
N ALA A 206 -27.22 7.97 26.17
CA ALA A 206 -27.80 7.25 25.04
C ALA A 206 -28.46 5.93 25.48
N GLU A 207 -27.85 5.24 26.44
CA GLU A 207 -28.37 3.99 27.02
C GLU A 207 -29.73 4.19 27.69
N GLN A 208 -29.89 5.23 28.51
CA GLN A 208 -31.18 5.49 29.17
C GLN A 208 -32.25 5.97 28.20
N CYS A 209 -31.89 6.80 27.21
CA CYS A 209 -32.82 7.19 26.15
C CYS A 209 -33.32 5.95 25.37
N ILE A 210 -32.42 5.03 25.01
CA ILE A 210 -32.78 3.78 24.32
C ILE A 210 -33.64 2.87 25.22
N LEU A 211 -33.29 2.71 26.50
CA LEU A 211 -34.08 1.94 27.46
C LEU A 211 -35.48 2.55 27.64
N LYS A 212 -35.60 3.87 27.69
CA LYS A 212 -36.87 4.59 27.87
C LYS A 212 -37.76 4.52 26.63
N VAL A 213 -37.20 4.69 25.43
CA VAL A 213 -37.91 4.42 24.16
C VAL A 213 -38.39 2.96 24.12
N THR A 214 -37.55 2.01 24.51
CA THR A 214 -37.92 0.59 24.55
C THR A 214 -39.03 0.30 25.57
N GLU A 215 -39.04 1.00 26.71
CA GLU A 215 -40.13 0.96 27.70
C GLU A 215 -41.45 1.49 27.11
N LEU A 216 -41.40 2.65 26.45
CA LEU A 216 -42.57 3.29 25.84
C LEU A 216 -43.14 2.49 24.68
N VAL A 217 -42.30 1.96 23.78
CA VAL A 217 -42.73 1.06 22.70
C VAL A 217 -43.43 -0.18 23.27
N ARG A 218 -42.87 -0.81 24.32
CA ARG A 218 -43.50 -1.95 24.99
C ARG A 218 -44.88 -1.60 25.58
N LYS A 219 -45.02 -0.42 26.19
CA LYS A 219 -46.31 0.08 26.70
C LYS A 219 -47.31 0.34 25.57
N ILE A 220 -46.89 0.95 24.46
CA ILE A 220 -47.73 1.20 23.28
C ILE A 220 -48.23 -0.12 22.69
N CYS A 221 -47.36 -1.13 22.53
CA CYS A 221 -47.78 -2.47 22.09
C CYS A 221 -48.79 -3.09 23.05
N ALA A 222 -48.55 -3.04 24.37
CA ALA A 222 -49.47 -3.58 25.37
C ALA A 222 -50.83 -2.87 25.37
N TYR A 223 -50.87 -1.54 25.27
CA TYR A 223 -52.13 -0.78 25.16
C TYR A 223 -52.86 -1.06 23.85
N ARG A 224 -52.14 -1.28 22.74
CA ARG A 224 -52.76 -1.68 21.47
C ARG A 224 -53.44 -3.04 21.61
N THR A 225 -52.75 -4.06 22.13
CA THR A 225 -53.35 -5.37 22.39
C THR A 225 -54.53 -5.31 23.37
N GLN A 226 -54.50 -4.42 24.37
CA GLN A 226 -55.66 -4.18 25.23
C GLN A 226 -56.83 -3.49 24.51
N LEU A 227 -56.55 -2.60 23.55
CA LEU A 227 -57.58 -1.97 22.72
C LEU A 227 -58.20 -3.00 21.77
N ASP A 228 -57.38 -3.79 21.09
CA ASP A 228 -57.81 -4.89 20.22
C ASP A 228 -58.74 -5.87 21.00
N GLN A 229 -58.33 -6.30 22.20
CA GLN A 229 -59.14 -7.14 23.10
C GLN A 229 -60.45 -6.48 23.58
N ARG A 230 -60.50 -5.15 23.66
CA ARG A 230 -61.72 -4.41 24.04
C ARG A 230 -62.67 -4.26 22.86
N GLU A 231 -62.14 -4.08 21.67
CA GLU A 231 -62.89 -4.09 20.41
C GLU A 231 -63.52 -5.46 20.18
N ASP A 232 -62.76 -6.56 20.29
CA ASP A 232 -63.26 -7.94 20.24
C ASP A 232 -64.42 -8.16 21.24
N ALA A 233 -64.26 -7.68 22.49
CA ALA A 233 -65.28 -7.81 23.53
C ALA A 233 -66.54 -6.96 23.26
N ILE A 234 -66.40 -5.78 22.63
CA ILE A 234 -67.53 -4.96 22.19
C ILE A 234 -68.27 -5.64 21.05
N GLN A 235 -67.56 -6.17 20.05
CA GLN A 235 -68.16 -6.87 18.92
C GLN A 235 -68.87 -8.17 19.36
N ALA A 236 -68.29 -8.91 20.31
CA ALA A 236 -68.94 -10.07 20.92
C ALA A 236 -70.21 -9.69 21.70
N PHE A 237 -70.18 -8.62 22.50
CA PHE A 237 -71.37 -8.12 23.21
C PHE A 237 -72.45 -7.59 22.25
N GLU A 238 -72.07 -6.91 21.17
CA GLU A 238 -73.03 -6.52 20.13
C GLU A 238 -73.65 -7.74 19.44
N PHE A 239 -72.85 -8.77 19.13
CA PHE A 239 -73.35 -10.02 18.55
C PHE A 239 -74.33 -10.73 19.49
N GLU A 240 -73.99 -10.88 20.78
CA GLU A 240 -74.90 -11.41 21.81
C GLU A 240 -76.17 -10.57 21.92
N GLN A 241 -76.07 -9.24 21.88
CA GLN A 241 -77.23 -8.36 21.93
C GLN A 241 -78.10 -8.45 20.66
N ARG A 242 -77.53 -8.65 19.47
CA ARG A 242 -78.27 -8.91 18.23
C ARG A 242 -79.02 -10.25 18.32
N ALA A 243 -78.34 -11.33 18.71
CA ALA A 243 -78.94 -12.65 18.91
C ALA A 243 -80.02 -12.65 20.01
N SER A 244 -79.83 -11.88 21.07
CA SER A 244 -80.84 -11.66 22.13
C SER A 244 -82.07 -10.91 21.60
N ARG A 245 -81.88 -9.81 20.85
CA ARG A 245 -82.99 -9.08 20.19
C ARG A 245 -83.76 -9.97 19.22
N GLU A 246 -83.08 -10.78 18.43
CA GLU A 246 -83.70 -11.74 17.51
C GLU A 246 -84.48 -12.83 18.26
N THR A 247 -83.91 -13.38 19.34
CA THR A 247 -84.59 -14.36 20.19
C THR A 247 -85.85 -13.77 20.82
N ILE A 248 -85.80 -12.52 21.30
CA ILE A 248 -86.97 -11.79 21.82
C ILE A 248 -88.00 -11.55 20.71
N LEU A 249 -87.58 -11.21 19.49
CA LEU A 249 -88.47 -11.03 18.34
C LEU A 249 -89.18 -12.36 17.99
N ARG A 250 -88.44 -13.47 17.92
CA ARG A 250 -88.99 -14.80 17.62
C ARG A 250 -89.97 -15.26 18.69
N LEU A 251 -89.60 -15.17 19.97
CA LEU A 251 -90.47 -15.50 21.09
C LEU A 251 -91.72 -14.60 21.14
N SER A 252 -91.62 -13.34 20.71
CA SER A 252 -92.78 -12.45 20.58
C SER A 252 -93.71 -12.85 19.43
N GLY A 253 -93.16 -13.35 18.32
CA GLY A 253 -93.90 -13.96 17.22
C GLY A 253 -94.61 -15.26 17.62
N GLU A 254 -93.89 -16.15 18.32
CA GLU A 254 -94.43 -17.39 18.89
C GLU A 254 -95.57 -17.09 19.90
N LEU A 255 -95.35 -16.16 20.84
CA LEU A 255 -96.35 -15.74 21.83
C LEU A 255 -97.59 -15.09 21.20
N THR A 256 -97.43 -14.30 20.14
CA THR A 256 -98.58 -13.71 19.43
C THR A 256 -99.33 -14.75 18.60
N LYS A 257 -98.64 -15.71 17.98
CA LYS A 257 -99.26 -16.88 17.33
C LYS A 257 -100.06 -17.72 18.33
N GLU A 258 -99.48 -18.12 19.45
CA GLU A 258 -100.16 -18.93 20.47
C GLU A 258 -101.32 -18.17 21.13
N LYS A 259 -101.20 -16.85 21.34
CA LYS A 259 -102.32 -16.00 21.79
C LYS A 259 -103.47 -16.00 20.79
N ASN A 260 -103.20 -15.98 19.49
CA ASN A 260 -104.22 -16.04 18.44
C ASN A 260 -104.86 -17.44 18.35
N GLU A 261 -104.07 -18.51 18.44
CA GLU A 261 -104.56 -19.91 18.48
C GLU A 261 -105.46 -20.13 19.71
N LYS A 262 -105.06 -19.62 20.88
CA LYS A 262 -105.87 -19.64 22.11
C LYS A 262 -107.14 -18.80 22.00
N ALA A 263 -107.11 -17.67 21.28
CA ALA A 263 -108.31 -16.88 21.00
C ALA A 263 -109.27 -17.62 20.07
N PHE A 264 -108.76 -18.29 19.04
CA PHE A 264 -109.53 -19.13 18.13
C PHE A 264 -110.19 -20.30 18.87
N ALA A 265 -109.42 -21.06 19.66
CA ALA A 265 -109.94 -22.18 20.46
C ALA A 265 -110.99 -21.74 21.50
N ASN A 266 -110.84 -20.54 22.08
CA ASN A 266 -111.87 -19.96 22.95
C ASN A 266 -113.16 -19.61 22.19
N GLU A 267 -113.07 -19.09 20.96
CA GLU A 267 -114.23 -18.77 20.12
C GLU A 267 -114.93 -20.04 19.61
N GLU A 268 -114.17 -21.08 19.26
CA GLU A 268 -114.70 -22.41 18.94
C GLU A 268 -115.41 -23.04 20.15
N SER A 269 -114.78 -22.99 21.33
CA SER A 269 -115.40 -23.40 22.60
C SER A 269 -116.65 -22.58 22.96
N ARG A 270 -116.73 -21.31 22.53
CA ARG A 270 -117.91 -20.45 22.71
C ARG A 270 -119.05 -20.91 21.80
N LYS A 271 -118.78 -21.15 20.51
CA LYS A 271 -119.76 -21.69 19.54
C LYS A 271 -120.29 -23.06 19.96
N ALA A 272 -119.42 -23.97 20.39
CA ALA A 272 -119.81 -25.29 20.89
C ALA A 272 -120.75 -25.19 22.12
N ARG A 273 -120.55 -24.19 23.00
CA ARG A 273 -121.47 -23.90 24.10
C ARG A 273 -122.80 -23.31 23.64
N GLU A 274 -122.82 -22.46 22.62
CA GLU A 274 -124.07 -21.96 22.02
C GLU A 274 -124.87 -23.09 21.36
N GLU A 275 -124.21 -24.06 20.73
CA GLU A 275 -124.87 -25.25 20.17
C GLU A 275 -125.34 -26.23 21.25
N LEU A 276 -124.62 -26.35 22.37
CA LEU A 276 -125.08 -27.10 23.55
C LEU A 276 -126.38 -26.48 24.11
N VAL A 277 -126.46 -25.15 24.25
CA VAL A 277 -127.67 -24.47 24.75
C VAL A 277 -128.84 -24.59 23.75
N LYS A 278 -128.58 -24.55 22.44
CA LYS A 278 -129.61 -24.80 21.41
C LYS A 278 -130.14 -26.24 21.48
N THR A 279 -129.26 -27.23 21.65
CA THR A 279 -129.67 -28.64 21.73
C THR A 279 -130.34 -28.98 23.06
N GLN A 280 -129.94 -28.36 24.17
CA GLN A 280 -130.64 -28.44 25.45
C GLN A 280 -132.06 -27.85 25.36
N SER A 281 -132.24 -26.64 24.82
CA SER A 281 -133.58 -26.04 24.69
C SER A 281 -134.50 -26.82 23.73
N ALA A 282 -133.95 -27.43 22.68
CA ALA A 282 -134.70 -28.39 21.84
C ALA A 282 -135.06 -29.68 22.60
N HIS A 283 -134.18 -30.19 23.47
CA HIS A 283 -134.47 -31.35 24.32
C HIS A 283 -135.54 -31.04 25.38
N GLU A 284 -135.53 -29.85 25.98
CA GLU A 284 -136.56 -29.39 26.93
C GLU A 284 -137.94 -29.23 26.28
N GLN A 285 -137.98 -28.78 25.01
CA GLN A 285 -139.21 -28.74 24.21
C GLN A 285 -139.73 -30.15 23.91
N CYS A 286 -138.86 -31.08 23.52
CA CYS A 286 -139.21 -32.49 23.39
C CYS A 286 -139.70 -33.09 24.73
N GLY A 287 -139.08 -32.73 25.86
CA GLY A 287 -139.51 -33.12 27.20
C GLY A 287 -140.92 -32.61 27.56
N HIS A 288 -141.23 -31.35 27.22
CA HIS A 288 -142.59 -30.81 27.35
C HIS A 288 -143.60 -31.55 26.46
N HIS A 289 -143.24 -31.90 25.24
CA HIS A 289 -144.09 -32.71 24.36
C HIS A 289 -144.31 -34.13 24.88
N ILE A 290 -143.27 -34.76 25.45
CA ILE A 290 -143.39 -36.07 26.12
C ILE A 290 -144.33 -35.95 27.32
N CYS A 291 -144.14 -34.97 28.20
CA CYS A 291 -144.98 -34.81 29.39
C CYS A 291 -146.45 -34.48 29.05
N LEU A 292 -146.70 -33.74 27.97
CA LEU A 292 -148.05 -33.54 27.40
C LEU A 292 -148.67 -34.83 26.86
N LEU A 293 -147.88 -35.71 26.24
CA LEU A 293 -148.33 -37.01 25.76
C LEU A 293 -148.56 -37.98 26.93
N GLU A 294 -147.70 -37.98 27.95
CA GLU A 294 -147.86 -38.77 29.17
C GLU A 294 -149.10 -38.35 29.97
N GLY A 295 -149.33 -37.04 30.15
CA GLY A 295 -150.56 -36.52 30.74
C GLY A 295 -151.81 -36.99 29.97
N ARG A 296 -151.79 -36.87 28.64
CA ARG A 296 -152.89 -37.32 27.77
C ARG A 296 -153.06 -38.85 27.76
N ILE A 297 -151.99 -39.62 27.94
CA ILE A 297 -152.03 -41.08 28.12
C ILE A 297 -152.61 -41.42 29.50
N ASN A 298 -152.29 -40.67 30.55
CA ASN A 298 -152.88 -40.84 31.89
C ASN A 298 -154.36 -40.47 31.93
N ASP A 299 -154.79 -39.40 31.25
CA ASP A 299 -156.20 -39.03 31.08
C ASP A 299 -156.98 -40.12 30.33
N LEU A 300 -156.41 -40.63 29.23
CA LEU A 300 -156.97 -41.76 28.48
C LEU A 300 -157.00 -43.04 29.33
N THR A 301 -155.98 -43.30 30.15
CA THR A 301 -155.89 -44.49 31.00
C THR A 301 -156.90 -44.43 32.14
N SER A 302 -157.07 -43.26 32.77
CA SER A 302 -158.10 -43.00 33.77
C SER A 302 -159.51 -43.11 33.18
N SER A 303 -159.71 -42.60 31.97
CA SER A 303 -160.96 -42.75 31.20
C SER A 303 -161.25 -44.22 30.85
N LEU A 304 -160.23 -44.99 30.47
CA LEU A 304 -160.35 -46.42 30.15
C LEU A 304 -160.57 -47.26 31.42
N GLN A 305 -160.00 -46.85 32.56
CA GLN A 305 -160.22 -47.50 33.85
C GLN A 305 -161.61 -47.19 34.42
N ALA A 306 -162.10 -45.95 34.28
CA ALA A 306 -163.49 -45.59 34.56
C ALA A 306 -164.47 -46.35 33.64
N ALA A 307 -164.16 -46.43 32.34
CA ALA A 307 -164.91 -47.23 31.38
C ALA A 307 -164.79 -48.75 31.66
N ARG A 308 -163.77 -49.22 32.39
CA ARG A 308 -163.69 -50.61 32.89
C ARG A 308 -164.57 -50.84 34.10
N THR A 309 -164.63 -49.93 35.06
CA THR A 309 -165.60 -50.04 36.16
C THR A 309 -167.03 -49.92 35.64
N GLU A 310 -167.27 -49.05 34.66
CA GLU A 310 -168.54 -49.04 33.92
C GLU A 310 -168.74 -50.34 33.15
N ALA A 311 -167.71 -50.92 32.52
CA ALA A 311 -167.80 -52.22 31.84
C ALA A 311 -168.10 -53.38 32.80
N GLU A 312 -167.63 -53.38 34.05
CA GLU A 312 -167.91 -54.42 35.04
C GLU A 312 -169.33 -54.30 35.64
N GLU A 313 -169.89 -53.10 35.74
CA GLU A 313 -171.32 -52.91 35.95
C GLU A 313 -172.14 -53.26 34.71
N LYS A 314 -171.66 -52.87 33.52
CA LYS A 314 -172.30 -53.17 32.26
C LYS A 314 -172.25 -54.65 31.93
N ASP A 315 -171.26 -55.44 32.31
CA ASP A 315 -171.22 -56.90 32.08
C ASP A 315 -172.29 -57.64 32.91
N LYS A 316 -172.60 -57.14 34.12
CA LYS A 316 -173.79 -57.59 34.88
C LYS A 316 -175.10 -57.28 34.12
N THR A 317 -175.10 -56.32 33.19
CA THR A 317 -176.22 -56.03 32.27
C THR A 317 -176.06 -56.60 30.86
N PHE A 318 -174.84 -56.93 30.40
CA PHE A 318 -174.56 -57.52 29.08
C PHE A 318 -174.71 -59.05 29.11
N ALA A 319 -174.67 -59.66 30.29
CA ALA A 319 -175.32 -60.96 30.53
C ALA A 319 -176.82 -60.97 30.12
N LEU A 320 -177.47 -59.80 30.05
CA LEU A 320 -178.84 -59.62 29.54
C LEU A 320 -178.90 -59.01 28.12
N LEU A 321 -177.79 -58.56 27.54
CA LEU A 321 -177.80 -57.73 26.32
C LEU A 321 -176.68 -57.96 25.28
N ASN A 322 -175.78 -58.94 25.45
CA ASN A 322 -174.76 -59.25 24.42
C ASN A 322 -175.31 -60.14 23.28
N LYS A 323 -176.29 -59.59 22.55
CA LYS A 323 -176.63 -59.97 21.17
C LYS A 323 -176.33 -58.76 20.27
N ALA A 324 -175.71 -59.02 19.11
CA ALA A 324 -175.08 -58.06 18.19
C ALA A 324 -173.72 -57.49 18.69
N GLU A 325 -172.55 -57.75 18.10
CA GLU A 325 -172.09 -57.60 16.68
C GLU A 325 -171.75 -56.13 16.34
N THR A 326 -170.52 -55.57 16.27
CA THR A 326 -169.13 -55.85 15.76
C THR A 326 -168.78 -55.17 14.39
N LYS A 327 -167.48 -54.83 14.16
CA LYS A 327 -166.76 -54.40 12.89
C LYS A 327 -166.74 -52.86 12.59
N LEU A 328 -165.77 -52.15 11.93
CA LEU A 328 -164.51 -52.32 11.10
C LEU A 328 -163.34 -51.33 11.58
N GLN A 329 -162.04 -51.17 11.18
CA GLN A 329 -161.08 -51.21 9.99
C GLN A 329 -160.95 -49.89 9.12
N SER A 330 -159.83 -49.36 8.55
CA SER A 330 -158.34 -49.64 8.39
C SER A 330 -157.46 -48.31 8.24
N LYS A 331 -156.38 -47.96 7.46
CA LYS A 331 -155.64 -48.46 6.23
C LYS A 331 -154.34 -47.67 5.71
N LYS A 332 -153.06 -48.06 5.99
CA LYS A 332 -151.73 -47.72 5.29
C LYS A 332 -151.24 -46.21 5.20
N THR A 333 -150.14 -45.68 4.57
CA THR A 333 -149.11 -46.07 3.51
C THR A 333 -147.78 -45.16 3.49
N PRO A 334 -146.59 -45.51 2.87
CA PRO A 334 -145.25 -44.79 2.98
C PRO A 334 -144.37 -44.55 1.67
N SER A 335 -143.10 -44.00 1.72
CA SER A 335 -141.89 -44.05 0.75
C SER A 335 -140.79 -42.95 1.08
N ALA A 336 -139.64 -42.63 0.40
CA ALA A 336 -138.39 -43.23 -0.26
C ALA A 336 -137.47 -42.04 -0.79
N SER A 337 -136.16 -41.95 -1.24
CA SER A 337 -134.83 -42.67 -1.47
C SER A 337 -133.69 -41.57 -1.68
N SER A 338 -132.42 -41.57 -2.21
CA SER A 338 -131.29 -42.40 -2.79
C SER A 338 -129.99 -41.49 -3.01
N CYS A 339 -128.88 -41.73 -3.78
CA CYS A 339 -127.66 -42.60 -3.63
C CYS A 339 -126.38 -42.22 -4.53
N GLY A 340 -125.10 -42.40 -4.10
CA GLY A 340 -123.81 -42.43 -4.94
C GLY A 340 -122.62 -41.47 -4.53
N ARG A 341 -121.36 -41.36 -5.07
CA ARG A 341 -120.29 -42.15 -5.86
C ARG A 341 -119.00 -41.24 -6.11
N SER A 342 -117.79 -41.59 -6.65
CA SER A 342 -116.74 -42.68 -6.41
C SER A 342 -115.41 -42.61 -7.31
N GLY A 343 -114.16 -42.59 -6.78
CA GLY A 343 -112.85 -43.05 -7.42
C GLY A 343 -111.81 -42.02 -8.01
N SER A 344 -110.52 -42.31 -8.41
CA SER A 344 -109.49 -43.37 -8.12
C SER A 344 -108.11 -43.20 -8.87
N LEU A 345 -106.95 -43.71 -8.34
CA LEU A 345 -105.61 -44.04 -9.00
C LEU A 345 -104.70 -42.90 -9.60
N ASP A 346 -103.39 -43.01 -9.90
CA ASP A 346 -102.19 -43.78 -9.40
C ASP A 346 -100.85 -43.33 -10.08
N GLY A 347 -99.68 -43.59 -9.45
CA GLY A 347 -98.34 -43.77 -10.09
C GLY A 347 -97.42 -42.55 -10.42
N GLY A 348 -96.08 -42.69 -10.24
CA GLY A 348 -95.09 -41.75 -10.85
C GLY A 348 -93.71 -41.54 -10.16
N THR A 349 -92.84 -42.55 -10.07
CA THR A 349 -91.52 -42.42 -9.39
C THR A 349 -90.42 -41.80 -10.26
N GLN A 350 -90.17 -40.48 -10.18
CA GLN A 350 -88.99 -39.86 -10.84
C GLN A 350 -88.50 -38.50 -10.26
N LEU A 351 -88.82 -38.15 -9.00
CA LEU A 351 -88.55 -36.80 -8.47
C LEU A 351 -87.30 -36.67 -7.56
N ALA A 352 -86.90 -37.75 -6.87
CA ALA A 352 -85.97 -37.68 -5.74
C ALA A 352 -84.53 -37.24 -6.10
N ASP A 353 -84.01 -37.66 -7.26
CA ASP A 353 -82.63 -37.32 -7.66
C ASP A 353 -82.46 -35.82 -8.00
N ILE A 354 -83.54 -35.17 -8.45
CA ILE A 354 -83.57 -33.73 -8.73
C ILE A 354 -83.60 -32.95 -7.40
N GLU A 355 -84.39 -33.42 -6.43
CA GLU A 355 -84.48 -32.83 -5.10
C GLU A 355 -83.14 -32.94 -4.33
N ALA A 356 -82.46 -34.08 -4.44
CA ALA A 356 -81.11 -34.27 -3.88
C ALA A 356 -80.09 -33.26 -4.45
N PHE A 357 -80.06 -33.07 -5.78
CA PHE A 357 -79.17 -32.10 -6.42
C PHE A 357 -79.51 -30.65 -6.02
N GLY A 358 -80.81 -30.35 -5.86
CA GLY A 358 -81.30 -29.07 -5.31
C GLY A 358 -80.80 -28.80 -3.89
N THR A 359 -80.84 -29.79 -3.00
CA THR A 359 -80.31 -29.62 -1.62
C THR A 359 -78.80 -29.41 -1.59
N PHE A 360 -78.03 -30.04 -2.48
CA PHE A 360 -76.59 -29.79 -2.59
C PHE A 360 -76.29 -28.33 -3.00
N LEU A 361 -76.95 -27.83 -4.05
CA LEU A 361 -76.79 -26.43 -4.48
C LEU A 361 -77.22 -25.43 -3.41
N LYS A 362 -78.28 -25.73 -2.66
CA LYS A 362 -78.74 -24.88 -1.55
C LYS A 362 -77.70 -24.79 -0.43
N ASN A 363 -77.13 -25.91 0.00
CA ASN A 363 -76.10 -25.93 1.05
C ASN A 363 -74.82 -25.18 0.62
N VAL A 364 -74.47 -25.22 -0.68
CA VAL A 364 -73.35 -24.45 -1.23
C VAL A 364 -73.65 -22.94 -1.25
N ALA A 365 -74.87 -22.53 -1.61
CA ALA A 365 -75.27 -21.12 -1.56
C ALA A 365 -75.30 -20.56 -0.13
N GLU A 366 -75.70 -21.39 0.85
CA GLU A 366 -75.76 -21.06 2.27
C GLU A 366 -74.35 -20.94 2.90
N PHE A 367 -73.38 -21.76 2.47
CA PHE A 367 -71.98 -21.68 2.92
C PHE A 367 -71.20 -20.47 2.34
N PHE A 368 -71.72 -19.82 1.28
CA PHE A 368 -71.10 -18.67 0.62
C PHE A 368 -71.96 -17.38 0.65
N GLU A 369 -72.97 -17.32 1.53
CA GLU A 369 -73.84 -16.15 1.78
C GLU A 369 -74.47 -15.51 0.52
N ILE A 370 -74.89 -16.33 -0.46
CA ILE A 370 -75.41 -15.85 -1.75
C ILE A 370 -76.91 -15.45 -1.63
N PRO A 371 -77.33 -14.23 -2.02
CA PRO A 371 -78.73 -13.84 -2.07
C PRO A 371 -79.55 -14.67 -3.07
N SER A 372 -80.77 -15.07 -2.69
CA SER A 372 -81.61 -15.96 -3.50
C SER A 372 -82.12 -15.33 -4.79
N GLY A 373 -81.72 -15.89 -5.94
CA GLY A 373 -82.23 -15.60 -7.27
C GLY A 373 -82.06 -16.83 -8.18
N GLU A 374 -82.96 -17.02 -9.14
CA GLU A 374 -83.24 -18.35 -9.74
C GLU A 374 -82.21 -18.84 -10.79
N ASP A 375 -81.19 -18.04 -11.13
CA ASP A 375 -80.18 -18.38 -12.14
C ASP A 375 -79.05 -19.27 -11.60
N SER A 376 -79.18 -20.59 -11.81
CA SER A 376 -78.14 -21.59 -11.54
C SER A 376 -76.79 -21.27 -12.23
N ILE A 377 -76.84 -20.60 -13.39
CA ILE A 377 -75.66 -20.14 -14.15
C ILE A 377 -74.92 -19.02 -13.40
N GLY A 378 -75.64 -18.12 -12.72
CA GLY A 378 -75.07 -17.05 -11.91
C GLY A 378 -74.28 -17.59 -10.72
N ILE A 379 -74.83 -18.59 -10.01
CA ILE A 379 -74.16 -19.25 -8.88
C ILE A 379 -72.85 -19.92 -9.33
N VAL A 380 -72.89 -20.67 -10.45
CA VAL A 380 -71.67 -21.31 -11.00
C VAL A 380 -70.63 -20.27 -11.44
N SER A 381 -71.05 -19.17 -12.04
CA SER A 381 -70.16 -18.06 -12.43
C SER A 381 -69.49 -17.40 -11.21
N PHE A 382 -70.26 -17.12 -10.15
CA PHE A 382 -69.73 -16.55 -8.90
C PHE A 382 -68.73 -17.49 -8.22
N VAL A 383 -69.07 -18.76 -8.05
CA VAL A 383 -68.19 -19.77 -7.45
C VAL A 383 -66.92 -19.97 -8.30
N TRP A 384 -67.04 -19.96 -9.64
CA TRP A 384 -65.89 -20.04 -10.53
C TRP A 384 -64.95 -18.83 -10.39
N ASN A 385 -65.49 -17.61 -10.36
CA ASN A 385 -64.70 -16.40 -10.19
C ASN A 385 -63.98 -16.39 -8.84
N ARG A 386 -64.67 -16.77 -7.76
CA ARG A 386 -64.05 -16.89 -6.43
C ARG A 386 -62.96 -17.96 -6.37
N ILE A 387 -63.13 -19.06 -7.11
CA ILE A 387 -62.10 -20.09 -7.30
C ILE A 387 -60.89 -19.55 -8.10
N GLN A 388 -61.06 -18.61 -9.03
CA GLN A 388 -59.94 -17.97 -9.73
C GLN A 388 -59.21 -16.95 -8.84
N GLU A 389 -59.93 -16.13 -8.07
CA GLU A 389 -59.33 -15.25 -7.05
C GLU A 389 -58.45 -16.06 -6.08
N MET A 390 -59.00 -17.13 -5.49
CA MET A 390 -58.25 -17.98 -4.56
C MET A 390 -57.03 -18.68 -5.21
N ARG A 391 -57.07 -18.99 -6.51
CA ARG A 391 -55.90 -19.50 -7.25
C ARG A 391 -54.83 -18.42 -7.43
N GLU A 392 -55.23 -17.18 -7.68
CA GLU A 392 -54.30 -16.07 -7.84
C GLU A 392 -53.69 -15.65 -6.51
N ASP A 393 -54.47 -15.63 -5.43
CA ASP A 393 -53.96 -15.48 -4.06
C ASP A 393 -52.92 -16.56 -3.74
N ILE A 394 -53.21 -17.84 -4.01
CA ILE A 394 -52.25 -18.94 -3.82
C ILE A 394 -51.00 -18.78 -4.69
N ARG A 395 -51.12 -18.25 -5.92
CA ARG A 395 -49.97 -17.92 -6.78
C ARG A 395 -49.11 -16.83 -6.13
N ASN A 396 -49.74 -15.72 -5.73
CA ASN A 396 -49.10 -14.58 -5.09
C ASN A 396 -48.38 -14.98 -3.78
N TYR A 397 -49.00 -15.81 -2.93
CA TYR A 397 -48.34 -16.36 -1.75
C TYR A 397 -47.18 -17.31 -2.10
N SER A 398 -47.32 -18.13 -3.15
CA SER A 398 -46.25 -19.03 -3.62
C SER A 398 -45.03 -18.24 -4.13
N ASP A 399 -45.25 -17.18 -4.89
CA ASP A 399 -44.18 -16.32 -5.40
C ASP A 399 -43.55 -15.49 -4.27
N ARG A 400 -44.35 -14.97 -3.32
CA ARG A 400 -43.83 -14.29 -2.12
C ARG A 400 -42.99 -15.20 -1.23
N ILE A 401 -43.30 -16.50 -1.15
CA ILE A 401 -42.47 -17.49 -0.46
C ILE A 401 -41.13 -17.68 -1.18
N LYS A 402 -41.09 -17.67 -2.52
CA LYS A 402 -39.82 -17.74 -3.29
C LYS A 402 -38.95 -16.51 -3.06
N GLU A 403 -39.54 -15.31 -3.05
CA GLU A 403 -38.83 -14.07 -2.69
C GLU A 403 -38.20 -14.15 -1.29
N LEU A 404 -38.97 -14.58 -0.30
CA LEU A 404 -38.46 -14.74 1.07
C LEU A 404 -37.34 -15.79 1.15
N GLN A 405 -37.42 -16.88 0.36
CA GLN A 405 -36.35 -17.87 0.27
C GLN A 405 -35.07 -17.31 -0.37
N THR A 406 -35.16 -16.48 -1.42
CA THR A 406 -33.98 -15.85 -2.02
C THR A 406 -33.36 -14.81 -1.10
N ASP A 407 -34.16 -14.05 -0.34
CA ASP A 407 -33.64 -13.12 0.67
C ASP A 407 -32.98 -13.82 1.85
N VAL A 408 -33.54 -14.94 2.34
CA VAL A 408 -32.89 -15.76 3.39
C VAL A 408 -31.56 -16.34 2.91
N ALA A 409 -31.48 -16.80 1.65
CA ALA A 409 -30.22 -17.26 1.07
C ALA A 409 -29.18 -16.11 0.96
N ARG A 410 -29.61 -14.93 0.50
CA ARG A 410 -28.77 -13.72 0.40
C ARG A 410 -28.24 -13.24 1.75
N LEU A 411 -29.09 -13.25 2.79
CA LEU A 411 -28.70 -12.91 4.16
C LEU A 411 -27.72 -13.94 4.74
N SER A 412 -27.95 -15.23 4.50
CA SER A 412 -27.05 -16.31 4.94
C SER A 412 -25.66 -16.18 4.31
N GLN A 413 -25.58 -15.88 3.01
CA GLN A 413 -24.31 -15.65 2.33
C GLN A 413 -23.58 -14.42 2.88
N LEU A 414 -24.30 -13.32 3.16
CA LEU A 414 -23.73 -12.11 3.74
C LEU A 414 -23.20 -12.36 5.16
N GLN A 415 -23.90 -13.17 5.97
CA GLN A 415 -23.42 -13.61 7.28
C GLN A 415 -22.11 -14.40 7.20
N THR A 416 -21.97 -15.33 6.24
CA THR A 416 -20.71 -16.06 6.02
C THR A 416 -19.56 -15.11 5.68
N CYS A 417 -19.75 -14.18 4.75
CA CYS A 417 -18.71 -13.22 4.38
C CYS A 417 -18.32 -12.27 5.54
N LEU A 418 -19.24 -11.96 6.46
CA LEU A 418 -18.92 -11.23 7.68
C LEU A 418 -18.05 -12.06 8.64
N GLN A 419 -18.36 -13.35 8.81
CA GLN A 419 -17.55 -14.26 9.64
C GLN A 419 -16.14 -14.50 9.07
N GLU A 420 -16.02 -14.65 7.75
CA GLU A 420 -14.72 -14.75 7.06
C GLU A 420 -13.87 -13.48 7.27
N ASN A 421 -14.49 -12.29 7.16
CA ASN A 421 -13.82 -11.02 7.38
C ASN A 421 -13.43 -10.79 8.85
N GLU A 422 -14.30 -11.19 9.81
CA GLU A 422 -13.99 -11.18 11.23
C GLU A 422 -12.81 -12.12 11.56
N HIS A 423 -12.78 -13.32 10.97
CA HIS A 423 -11.69 -14.28 11.17
C HIS A 423 -10.37 -13.78 10.58
N SER A 424 -10.39 -13.25 9.36
CA SER A 424 -9.24 -12.60 8.71
C SER A 424 -8.71 -11.41 9.52
N SER A 425 -9.62 -10.60 10.09
CA SER A 425 -9.27 -9.48 10.96
C SER A 425 -8.60 -9.95 12.26
N LYS A 426 -9.12 -11.02 12.90
CA LYS A 426 -8.51 -11.62 14.11
C LYS A 426 -7.11 -12.19 13.82
N GLN A 427 -6.94 -12.94 12.74
CA GLN A 427 -5.62 -13.44 12.32
C GLN A 427 -4.62 -12.29 12.10
N ARG A 428 -5.06 -11.20 11.46
CA ARG A 428 -4.23 -10.01 11.23
C ARG A 428 -3.88 -9.25 12.51
N ILE A 429 -4.80 -9.17 13.47
CA ILE A 429 -4.51 -8.58 14.79
C ILE A 429 -3.44 -9.42 15.50
N GLN A 430 -3.62 -10.74 15.58
CA GLN A 430 -2.66 -11.65 16.20
C GLN A 430 -1.26 -11.51 15.59
N SER A 431 -1.14 -11.49 14.26
CA SER A 431 0.18 -11.37 13.60
C SER A 431 0.87 -10.02 13.88
N LEU A 432 0.11 -8.95 14.08
CA LEU A 432 0.64 -7.64 14.48
C LEU A 432 1.03 -7.60 15.97
N GLU A 433 0.35 -8.34 16.84
CA GLU A 433 0.72 -8.48 18.25
C GLU A 433 1.98 -9.33 18.44
N GLU A 434 2.09 -10.43 17.69
CA GLU A 434 3.31 -11.25 17.60
C GLU A 434 4.49 -10.46 17.04
N GLN A 435 4.29 -9.68 15.96
CA GLN A 435 5.33 -8.80 15.45
C GLN A 435 5.72 -7.73 16.48
N ARG A 436 4.76 -7.08 17.14
CA ARG A 436 5.05 -6.06 18.17
C ARG A 436 5.85 -6.63 19.36
N ALA A 437 5.61 -7.89 19.74
CA ALA A 437 6.40 -8.57 20.75
C ALA A 437 7.85 -8.84 20.29
N SER A 438 8.02 -9.30 19.04
CA SER A 438 9.36 -9.46 18.42
C SER A 438 10.12 -8.12 18.32
N ASP A 439 9.47 -7.09 17.77
CA ASP A 439 10.06 -5.76 17.63
C ASP A 439 10.42 -5.15 18.99
N GLY A 440 9.60 -5.39 20.03
CA GLY A 440 9.92 -5.03 21.42
C GLY A 440 11.20 -5.69 21.93
N ALA A 441 11.36 -7.00 21.75
CA ALA A 441 12.56 -7.72 22.14
C ALA A 441 13.83 -7.22 21.40
N ILE A 442 13.70 -6.89 20.11
CA ILE A 442 14.79 -6.29 19.32
C ILE A 442 15.17 -4.90 19.86
N ILE A 443 14.17 -4.05 20.15
CA ILE A 443 14.39 -2.70 20.71
C ILE A 443 15.07 -2.77 22.08
N ASP A 444 14.69 -3.73 22.94
CA ASP A 444 15.30 -3.88 24.26
C ASP A 444 16.71 -4.49 24.20
N GLY A 445 16.99 -5.36 23.23
CA GLY A 445 18.36 -5.77 22.89
C GLY A 445 19.23 -4.58 22.47
N LEU A 446 18.74 -3.75 21.54
CA LEU A 446 19.44 -2.53 21.11
C LEU A 446 19.61 -1.50 22.25
N ARG A 447 18.67 -1.43 23.20
CA ARG A 447 18.83 -0.63 24.43
C ARG A 447 19.94 -1.20 25.32
N ALA A 448 20.02 -2.52 25.50
CA ALA A 448 21.07 -3.16 26.29
C ALA A 448 22.46 -2.93 25.67
N GLU A 449 22.62 -3.14 24.36
CA GLU A 449 23.88 -2.86 23.64
C GLU A 449 24.30 -1.40 23.74
N ARG A 450 23.37 -0.46 23.50
CA ARG A 450 23.64 0.99 23.61
C ARG A 450 24.05 1.39 25.03
N ASN A 451 23.44 0.78 26.05
CA ASN A 451 23.82 1.02 27.44
C ASN A 451 25.21 0.43 27.74
N GLN A 452 25.52 -0.79 27.26
CA GLN A 452 26.85 -1.40 27.40
C GLN A 452 27.96 -0.58 26.73
N LEU A 453 27.70 -0.01 25.55
CA LEU A 453 28.62 0.89 24.86
C LEU A 453 28.82 2.21 25.59
N HIS A 454 27.75 2.78 26.17
CA HIS A 454 27.85 3.96 27.03
C HIS A 454 28.70 3.67 28.29
N ASP A 455 28.46 2.52 28.94
CA ASP A 455 29.19 2.06 30.12
C ASP A 455 30.70 1.85 29.82
N LEU A 456 31.04 1.39 28.61
CA LEU A 456 32.40 1.30 28.10
C LEU A 456 33.04 2.67 27.87
N LEU A 457 32.32 3.61 27.26
CA LEU A 457 32.79 4.98 27.03
C LEU A 457 33.03 5.73 28.35
N CYS A 458 32.17 5.54 29.36
CA CYS A 458 32.38 6.07 30.71
C CYS A 458 33.68 5.54 31.33
N LYS A 459 33.97 4.24 31.20
CA LYS A 459 35.22 3.61 31.68
C LYS A 459 36.45 4.16 30.95
N PHE A 460 36.36 4.40 29.64
CA PHE A 460 37.43 5.07 28.88
C PHE A 460 37.65 6.52 29.34
N ALA A 461 36.58 7.30 29.54
CA ALA A 461 36.70 8.71 29.96
C ALA A 461 37.28 8.86 31.38
N LEU A 462 36.96 7.94 32.29
CA LEU A 462 37.59 7.83 33.60
C LEU A 462 39.09 7.48 33.48
N ALA A 463 39.45 6.50 32.65
CA ALA A 463 40.86 6.13 32.40
C ALA A 463 41.68 7.29 31.79
N MET A 464 41.06 8.10 30.94
CA MET A 464 41.63 9.30 30.32
C MET A 464 41.66 10.54 31.23
N LYS A 465 41.18 10.39 32.48
CA LYS A 465 41.09 11.47 33.48
C LYS A 465 40.38 12.71 32.93
N CYS A 466 39.23 12.52 32.29
CA CYS A 466 38.33 13.62 31.99
C CYS A 466 37.77 14.20 33.31
N GLU A 467 37.53 15.52 33.35
CA GLU A 467 37.34 16.27 34.61
C GLU A 467 35.84 16.52 34.96
N GLU A 468 34.92 16.04 34.14
CA GLU A 468 33.46 16.25 34.23
C GLU A 468 32.71 14.99 34.73
N PRO A 469 31.49 15.11 35.30
CA PRO A 469 30.67 13.99 35.77
C PRO A 469 30.02 13.20 34.62
N ILE A 470 30.83 12.39 33.93
CA ILE A 470 30.50 11.66 32.70
C ILE A 470 29.30 10.69 32.82
N ALA A 471 29.06 10.12 34.00
CA ALA A 471 28.05 9.08 34.24
C ALA A 471 26.59 9.52 34.02
N GLU A 472 26.34 10.83 33.94
CA GLU A 472 25.00 11.40 33.71
C GLU A 472 24.85 12.02 32.29
N THR A 473 25.92 12.03 31.49
CA THR A 473 25.94 12.67 30.16
C THR A 473 25.60 11.71 29.02
N GLU A 474 24.91 12.17 27.97
CA GLU A 474 24.55 11.33 26.83
C GLU A 474 25.78 10.75 26.10
N THR A 475 25.66 9.54 25.55
CA THR A 475 26.72 8.80 24.88
C THR A 475 27.48 9.58 23.79
N ASN A 476 26.79 10.48 23.08
CA ASN A 476 27.40 11.37 22.07
C ASN A 476 28.30 12.43 22.72
N ILE A 477 27.87 13.02 23.83
CA ILE A 477 28.63 14.01 24.61
C ILE A 477 29.89 13.35 25.17
N VAL A 478 29.77 12.16 25.79
CA VAL A 478 30.93 11.39 26.28
C VAL A 478 31.94 11.12 25.18
N GLY A 479 31.47 10.76 23.97
CA GLY A 479 32.32 10.55 22.80
C GLY A 479 33.07 11.83 22.37
N GLN A 480 32.40 12.98 22.36
CA GLN A 480 33.02 14.26 22.00
C GLN A 480 34.05 14.73 23.05
N THR A 481 33.74 14.61 24.35
CA THR A 481 34.68 14.92 25.45
C THR A 481 35.91 13.99 25.40
N LEU A 482 35.73 12.71 25.07
CA LEU A 482 36.84 11.78 24.83
C LEU A 482 37.73 12.21 23.67
N ILE A 483 37.15 12.56 22.51
CA ILE A 483 37.91 13.04 21.33
C ILE A 483 38.70 14.29 21.68
N ALA A 484 38.07 15.28 22.35
CA ALA A 484 38.75 16.49 22.80
C ALA A 484 39.93 16.19 23.74
N ARG A 485 39.76 15.26 24.70
CA ARG A 485 40.84 14.85 25.62
C ARG A 485 41.98 14.12 24.91
N ILE A 486 41.69 13.30 23.90
CA ILE A 486 42.70 12.65 23.06
C ILE A 486 43.54 13.72 22.34
N MET A 487 42.90 14.71 21.70
CA MET A 487 43.58 15.78 21.00
C MET A 487 44.45 16.65 21.94
N GLN A 488 43.95 16.97 23.14
CA GLN A 488 44.73 17.65 24.19
C GLN A 488 46.00 16.86 24.57
N LEU A 489 45.87 15.56 24.84
CA LEU A 489 47.00 14.71 25.25
C LEU A 489 48.01 14.50 24.12
N GLN A 490 47.55 14.39 22.87
CA GLN A 490 48.41 14.32 21.69
C GLN A 490 49.24 15.61 21.54
N GLN A 491 48.59 16.79 21.62
CA GLN A 491 49.28 18.08 21.55
C GLN A 491 50.24 18.30 22.73
N GLY A 492 49.85 17.88 23.94
CA GLY A 492 50.72 17.93 25.11
C GLY A 492 51.93 16.99 25.03
N ASN A 493 51.91 15.98 24.16
CA ASN A 493 53.07 15.13 23.90
C ASN A 493 53.96 15.69 22.77
N THR A 494 53.40 16.21 21.67
CA THR A 494 54.21 16.85 20.62
C THR A 494 54.97 18.08 21.15
N GLU A 495 54.37 18.84 22.07
CA GLU A 495 55.05 19.98 22.72
C GLU A 495 56.20 19.54 23.64
N LYS A 496 56.03 18.46 24.41
CA LYS A 496 57.12 17.86 25.22
C LYS A 496 58.25 17.35 24.34
N GLU A 497 57.93 16.70 23.23
CA GLU A 497 58.90 16.18 22.28
C GLU A 497 59.67 17.31 21.60
N ALA A 498 59.00 18.41 21.21
CA ALA A 498 59.65 19.62 20.72
C ALA A 498 60.61 20.22 21.75
N LYS A 499 60.19 20.33 23.03
CA LYS A 499 61.04 20.78 24.13
C LYS A 499 62.26 19.88 24.35
N GLN A 500 62.10 18.56 24.27
CA GLN A 500 63.21 17.59 24.34
C GLN A 500 64.16 17.74 23.14
N ARG A 501 63.65 17.88 21.92
CA ARG A 501 64.46 18.12 20.71
C ARG A 501 65.28 19.41 20.83
N ILE A 502 64.71 20.50 21.35
CA ILE A 502 65.44 21.74 21.64
C ILE A 502 66.54 21.53 22.70
N GLN A 503 66.24 20.80 23.78
CA GLN A 503 67.22 20.48 24.84
C GLN A 503 68.37 19.61 24.32
N ILE A 504 68.09 18.62 23.46
CA ILE A 504 69.10 17.77 22.82
C ILE A 504 70.00 18.61 21.92
N THR A 505 69.44 19.47 21.06
CA THR A 505 70.24 20.37 20.19
C THR A 505 71.12 21.32 21.00
N ARG A 506 70.63 21.81 22.14
CA ARG A 506 71.43 22.63 23.07
C ARG A 506 72.60 21.83 23.66
N LEU A 507 72.36 20.63 24.20
CA LEU A 507 73.41 19.78 24.75
C LEU A 507 74.44 19.36 23.69
N GLN A 508 74.01 19.11 22.45
CA GLN A 508 74.89 18.84 21.31
C GLN A 508 75.74 20.04 20.87
N ARG A 509 75.31 21.27 21.18
CA ARG A 509 76.13 22.48 21.00
C ARG A 509 77.16 22.61 22.13
N GLU A 510 76.71 22.55 23.38
CA GLU A 510 77.57 22.68 24.57
C GLU A 510 78.68 21.60 24.59
N LEU A 511 78.37 20.37 24.17
CA LEU A 511 79.34 19.28 23.97
C LEU A 511 80.39 19.60 22.89
N ARG A 512 80.01 20.30 21.82
CA ARG A 512 80.89 20.64 20.69
C ARG A 512 81.86 21.75 21.06
N GLU A 513 81.35 22.81 21.70
CA GLU A 513 82.15 23.90 22.26
C GLU A 513 83.16 23.35 23.29
N SER A 514 82.73 22.42 24.17
CA SER A 514 83.62 21.74 25.12
C SER A 514 84.70 20.89 24.45
N LYS A 515 84.40 20.24 23.31
CA LYS A 515 85.36 19.46 22.53
C LYS A 515 86.39 20.34 21.83
N GLU A 516 85.97 21.47 21.24
CA GLU A 516 86.86 22.46 20.63
C GLU A 516 87.83 23.08 21.66
N ILE A 517 87.34 23.35 22.88
CA ILE A 517 88.18 23.79 24.01
C ILE A 517 89.20 22.70 24.41
N ALA A 518 88.78 21.44 24.48
CA ALA A 518 89.66 20.32 24.83
C ALA A 518 90.77 20.10 23.77
N GLU A 519 90.44 20.16 22.48
CA GLU A 519 91.40 20.04 21.37
C GLU A 519 92.40 21.21 21.36
N SER A 520 91.94 22.43 21.67
CA SER A 520 92.81 23.60 21.83
C SER A 520 93.80 23.46 23.00
N LEU A 521 93.34 22.96 24.15
CA LEU A 521 94.19 22.66 25.31
C LEU A 521 95.16 21.51 25.03
N GLU A 522 94.75 20.46 24.32
CA GLU A 522 95.64 19.36 23.93
C GLU A 522 96.73 19.84 22.95
N LEU A 523 96.39 20.70 21.98
CA LEU A 523 97.36 21.35 21.11
C LEU A 523 98.36 22.17 21.93
N GLN A 524 97.91 22.97 22.90
CA GLN A 524 98.78 23.74 23.80
C GLN A 524 99.71 22.83 24.62
N VAL A 525 99.18 21.73 25.17
CA VAL A 525 99.97 20.71 25.89
C VAL A 525 100.98 20.03 24.96
N SER A 526 100.64 19.79 23.70
CA SER A 526 101.58 19.22 22.71
C SER A 526 102.77 20.16 22.44
N ILE A 527 102.50 21.47 22.35
CA ILE A 527 103.53 22.51 22.16
C ILE A 527 104.41 22.62 23.40
N MET A 528 103.84 22.58 24.61
CA MET A 528 104.60 22.57 25.85
C MET A 528 105.47 21.30 26.00
N LYS A 529 104.94 20.13 25.65
CA LYS A 529 105.72 18.86 25.62
C LYS A 529 106.87 18.94 24.62
N ARG A 530 106.66 19.53 23.44
CA ARG A 530 107.70 19.71 22.42
C ARG A 530 108.80 20.65 22.92
N ARG A 531 108.43 21.82 23.46
CA ARG A 531 109.39 22.76 24.10
C ARG A 531 110.16 22.15 25.26
N LEU A 532 109.52 21.27 26.05
CA LEU A 532 110.21 20.53 27.11
C LEU A 532 111.19 19.49 26.54
N ALA A 533 110.85 18.82 25.44
CA ALA A 533 111.76 17.91 24.75
C ALA A 533 112.95 18.68 24.14
N GLU A 534 112.71 19.78 23.43
CA GLU A 534 113.73 20.70 22.89
C GLU A 534 114.69 21.18 24.01
N ALA A 535 114.14 21.60 25.16
CA ALA A 535 114.92 22.03 26.33
C ALA A 535 115.66 20.88 27.05
N GLN A 536 115.22 19.63 26.89
CA GLN A 536 115.93 18.44 27.37
C GLN A 536 117.02 18.00 26.39
N GLU A 537 116.78 18.10 25.08
CA GLU A 537 117.75 17.79 24.03
C GLU A 537 118.96 18.74 24.09
N HIS A 538 118.73 20.03 24.36
CA HIS A 538 119.79 20.99 24.70
C HIS A 538 120.56 20.67 26.01
N ARG A 539 120.03 19.82 26.89
CA ARG A 539 120.78 19.29 28.06
C ARG A 539 121.54 18.00 27.75
N PHE A 540 121.07 17.19 26.79
CA PHE A 540 121.72 15.93 26.41
C PHE A 540 122.87 16.09 25.40
N GLN A 541 123.05 17.28 24.81
CA GLN A 541 124.22 17.59 23.97
C GLN A 541 125.54 17.71 24.75
N ASN A 542 125.54 17.60 26.08
CA ASN A 542 126.75 17.53 26.90
C ASN A 542 126.66 16.39 27.93
N ILE A 543 127.82 15.75 28.17
CA ILE A 543 128.10 14.70 29.16
C ILE A 543 127.63 13.27 28.80
N ALA A 544 128.63 12.41 28.63
CA ALA A 544 128.59 10.95 28.64
C ALA A 544 129.95 10.44 29.22
N PRO A 545 130.18 9.13 29.43
CA PRO A 545 129.34 8.18 30.18
C PRO A 545 130.14 7.32 31.19
N ALA A 546 129.54 6.95 32.33
CA ALA A 546 129.96 5.86 33.24
C ALA A 546 128.96 5.74 34.42
N SER A 547 128.79 4.61 35.13
CA SER A 547 129.00 3.17 34.85
C SER A 547 128.26 2.34 35.94
N GLN A 548 128.38 1.01 35.94
CA GLN A 548 128.03 0.09 37.05
C GLN A 548 126.53 -0.09 37.44
N THR A 549 125.87 -0.97 36.68
CA THR A 549 125.28 -2.24 37.19
C THR A 549 124.63 -2.29 38.60
N PRO A 550 123.28 -2.31 38.66
CA PRO A 550 122.54 -3.14 39.62
C PRO A 550 121.58 -4.10 38.89
N MET A 551 122.15 -5.02 38.09
CA MET A 551 121.44 -5.75 37.03
C MET A 551 120.46 -6.85 37.50
N THR A 552 120.34 -7.12 38.81
CA THR A 552 119.49 -8.18 39.36
C THR A 552 118.13 -7.71 39.91
N LEU A 553 118.02 -6.49 40.43
CA LEU A 553 116.72 -5.94 40.88
C LEU A 553 115.95 -5.28 39.74
N ALA A 554 116.60 -4.45 38.91
CA ALA A 554 115.92 -3.78 37.79
C ALA A 554 115.36 -4.77 36.75
N ALA A 555 116.01 -5.94 36.57
CA ALA A 555 115.49 -7.03 35.75
C ALA A 555 114.23 -7.65 36.38
N SER A 556 114.30 -8.01 37.68
CA SER A 556 113.16 -8.54 38.44
C SER A 556 111.97 -7.57 38.45
N GLU A 557 112.20 -6.27 38.61
CA GLU A 557 111.13 -5.26 38.54
C GLU A 557 110.57 -5.07 37.13
N LYS A 558 111.39 -5.18 36.09
CA LYS A 558 110.93 -5.11 34.69
C LYS A 558 110.09 -6.35 34.32
N GLU A 559 110.43 -7.51 34.87
CA GLU A 559 109.64 -8.74 34.77
C GLU A 559 108.35 -8.64 35.59
N ARG A 560 108.41 -8.16 36.83
CA ARG A 560 107.24 -7.85 37.68
C ARG A 560 106.30 -6.86 37.00
N ASN A 561 106.83 -5.81 36.36
CA ASN A 561 106.04 -4.81 35.63
C ASN A 561 105.50 -5.35 34.28
N ARG A 562 106.16 -6.34 33.65
CA ARG A 562 105.59 -7.10 32.53
C ARG A 562 104.43 -7.97 33.00
N LEU A 563 104.61 -8.77 34.05
CA LEU A 563 103.59 -9.63 34.63
C LEU A 563 102.39 -8.82 35.14
N VAL A 564 102.61 -7.66 35.77
CA VAL A 564 101.51 -6.76 36.18
C VAL A 564 100.79 -6.15 34.96
N LYS A 565 101.50 -5.84 33.86
CA LYS A 565 100.85 -5.43 32.61
C LYS A 565 100.06 -6.56 31.96
N GLN A 566 100.58 -7.78 31.94
CA GLN A 566 99.89 -8.96 31.41
C GLN A 566 98.67 -9.32 32.26
N LEU A 567 98.78 -9.29 33.60
CA LEU A 567 97.67 -9.54 34.51
C LEU A 567 96.59 -8.45 34.41
N LYS A 568 96.99 -7.19 34.19
CA LYS A 568 96.04 -6.12 33.85
C LYS A 568 95.39 -6.35 32.49
N GLN A 569 96.15 -6.72 31.45
CA GLN A 569 95.64 -7.03 30.11
C GLN A 569 94.60 -8.18 30.17
N GLU A 570 94.97 -9.31 30.78
CA GLU A 570 94.09 -10.45 31.07
C GLU A 570 92.82 -10.02 31.80
N LYS A 571 92.91 -9.12 32.79
CA LYS A 571 91.75 -8.63 33.51
C LYS A 571 90.87 -7.71 32.65
N ASP A 572 91.47 -6.73 31.97
CA ASP A 572 90.78 -5.80 31.07
C ASP A 572 90.09 -6.57 29.92
N ASP A 573 90.67 -7.69 29.46
CA ASP A 573 90.08 -8.58 28.45
C ASP A 573 89.03 -9.55 29.05
N SER A 574 89.20 -10.01 30.28
CA SER A 574 88.18 -10.79 31.02
C SER A 574 86.92 -9.98 31.31
N ASP A 575 87.07 -8.70 31.66
CA ASP A 575 85.93 -7.81 31.90
C ASP A 575 85.22 -7.44 30.58
N LYS A 576 85.92 -7.28 29.44
CA LYS A 576 85.28 -7.19 28.10
C LYS A 576 84.47 -8.45 27.74
N LEU A 577 85.03 -9.64 27.98
CA LEU A 577 84.32 -10.90 27.72
C LEU A 577 83.07 -11.04 28.59
N ARG A 578 83.06 -10.47 29.81
CA ARG A 578 81.86 -10.41 30.66
C ARG A 578 80.81 -9.45 30.10
N GLU A 579 81.21 -8.28 29.62
CA GLU A 579 80.31 -7.33 28.94
C GLU A 579 79.69 -7.96 27.69
N GLU A 580 80.49 -8.65 26.87
CA GLU A 580 80.02 -9.37 25.68
C GLU A 580 79.05 -10.50 26.05
N ILE A 581 79.32 -11.29 27.09
CA ILE A 581 78.41 -12.33 27.60
C ILE A 581 77.08 -11.72 28.08
N VAL A 582 77.07 -10.54 28.70
CA VAL A 582 75.84 -9.84 29.11
C VAL A 582 75.06 -9.35 27.88
N LEU A 583 75.73 -8.79 26.88
CA LEU A 583 75.12 -8.25 25.67
C LEU A 583 74.60 -9.36 24.73
N LEU A 584 75.28 -10.51 24.68
CA LEU A 584 74.77 -11.72 24.02
C LEU A 584 73.56 -12.30 24.74
N LYS A 585 73.52 -12.25 26.08
CA LYS A 585 72.35 -12.66 26.86
C LYS A 585 71.14 -11.74 26.66
N SER A 586 71.33 -10.42 26.57
CA SER A 586 70.21 -9.50 26.30
C SER A 586 69.64 -9.74 24.90
N ARG A 587 70.50 -9.84 23.87
CA ARG A 587 70.09 -10.17 22.49
C ARG A 587 69.39 -11.51 22.36
N LEU A 588 69.83 -12.53 23.11
CA LEU A 588 69.16 -13.84 23.14
C LEU A 588 67.77 -13.73 23.77
N LEU A 589 67.62 -12.95 24.84
CA LEU A 589 66.35 -12.72 25.51
C LEU A 589 65.38 -11.92 24.62
N GLU A 590 65.86 -10.84 23.99
CA GLU A 590 65.16 -10.05 22.97
C GLU A 590 64.65 -10.93 21.82
N SER A 591 65.53 -11.75 21.21
CA SER A 591 65.15 -12.68 20.13
C SER A 591 64.16 -13.77 20.59
N SER A 592 64.22 -14.19 21.85
CA SER A 592 63.24 -15.14 22.40
C SER A 592 61.86 -14.49 22.59
N GLN A 593 61.82 -13.25 23.04
CA GLN A 593 60.59 -12.46 23.22
C GLN A 593 59.95 -12.14 21.86
N GLU A 594 60.77 -11.77 20.86
CA GLU A 594 60.32 -11.48 19.50
C GLU A 594 59.73 -12.71 18.80
N LYS A 595 60.33 -13.90 18.99
CA LYS A 595 59.74 -15.16 18.53
C LYS A 595 58.41 -15.48 19.23
N LEU A 596 58.28 -15.14 20.51
CA LEU A 596 57.04 -15.32 21.25
C LEU A 596 55.93 -14.43 20.67
N THR A 597 56.19 -13.14 20.49
CA THR A 597 55.20 -12.19 19.94
C THR A 597 54.84 -12.49 18.49
N GLN A 598 55.80 -12.87 17.64
CA GLN A 598 55.52 -13.37 16.28
C GLN A 598 54.61 -14.62 16.31
N THR A 599 54.83 -15.54 17.26
CA THR A 599 54.00 -16.74 17.40
C THR A 599 52.57 -16.41 17.87
N GLU A 600 52.40 -15.41 18.73
CA GLU A 600 51.08 -14.93 19.16
C GLU A 600 50.35 -14.15 18.07
N GLN A 601 51.04 -13.26 17.35
CA GLN A 601 50.51 -12.58 16.16
C GLN A 601 50.07 -13.60 15.10
N GLY A 602 50.85 -14.66 14.88
CA GLY A 602 50.50 -15.77 13.99
C GLY A 602 49.27 -16.58 14.43
N LYS A 603 48.97 -16.66 15.73
CA LYS A 603 47.71 -17.23 16.24
C LYS A 603 46.53 -16.28 15.97
N VAL A 604 46.68 -14.99 16.29
CA VAL A 604 45.65 -13.97 16.08
C VAL A 604 45.28 -13.88 14.60
N LEU A 605 46.27 -13.83 13.70
CA LEU A 605 46.06 -13.80 12.25
C LEU A 605 45.24 -15.01 11.74
N LYS A 606 45.47 -16.21 12.28
CA LYS A 606 44.67 -17.40 11.94
C LYS A 606 43.23 -17.28 12.41
N VAL A 607 42.99 -16.76 13.63
CA VAL A 607 41.63 -16.53 14.15
C VAL A 607 40.89 -15.46 13.34
N THR A 608 41.56 -14.37 12.94
CA THR A 608 40.96 -13.36 12.07
C THR A 608 40.70 -13.89 10.66
N GLN A 609 41.58 -14.74 10.11
CA GLN A 609 41.37 -15.38 8.81
C GLN A 609 40.14 -16.30 8.82
N ILE A 610 39.94 -17.08 9.89
CA ILE A 610 38.76 -17.94 10.05
C ILE A 610 37.48 -17.10 10.10
N ARG A 611 37.44 -16.05 10.94
CA ARG A 611 36.29 -15.13 10.99
C ARG A 611 36.03 -14.41 9.67
N MET A 612 37.06 -14.00 8.95
CA MET A 612 36.93 -13.38 7.63
C MET A 612 36.33 -14.34 6.59
N ASN A 613 36.76 -15.61 6.59
CA ASN A 613 36.19 -16.64 5.72
C ASN A 613 34.71 -16.91 6.08
N GLU A 614 34.36 -16.95 7.37
CA GLU A 614 33.01 -17.17 7.86
C GLU A 614 32.06 -16.00 7.52
N ILE A 615 32.52 -14.75 7.68
CA ILE A 615 31.80 -13.54 7.24
C ILE A 615 31.58 -13.56 5.72
N ASN A 616 32.60 -13.92 4.93
CA ASN A 616 32.47 -14.04 3.48
C ASN A 616 31.46 -15.13 3.07
N ARG A 617 31.42 -16.27 3.79
CA ARG A 617 30.46 -17.35 3.56
C ARG A 617 29.02 -16.87 3.81
N ASN A 618 28.80 -16.21 4.94
CA ASN A 618 27.49 -15.69 5.34
C ASN A 618 27.03 -14.54 4.41
N PHE A 619 27.95 -13.70 3.92
CA PHE A 619 27.67 -12.67 2.92
C PHE A 619 27.21 -13.25 1.59
N GLU A 620 27.86 -14.31 1.09
CA GLU A 620 27.44 -14.97 -0.15
C GLU A 620 26.08 -15.68 0.02
N GLU A 621 25.80 -16.26 1.20
CA GLU A 621 24.48 -16.83 1.51
C GLU A 621 23.37 -15.77 1.53
N GLN A 622 23.58 -14.64 2.21
CA GLN A 622 22.63 -13.50 2.20
C GLN A 622 22.45 -12.93 0.78
N LYS A 623 23.51 -12.85 -0.02
CA LYS A 623 23.48 -12.42 -1.43
C LYS A 623 22.68 -13.38 -2.30
N GLN A 624 22.81 -14.69 -2.11
CA GLN A 624 21.98 -15.71 -2.79
C GLN A 624 20.50 -15.58 -2.39
N GLU A 625 20.20 -15.36 -1.10
CA GLU A 625 18.84 -15.21 -0.59
C GLU A 625 18.15 -13.94 -1.08
N ALA A 626 18.84 -12.80 -1.04
CA ALA A 626 18.35 -11.54 -1.63
C ALA A 626 18.06 -11.67 -3.14
N LEU A 627 18.84 -12.49 -3.85
CA LEU A 627 18.62 -12.77 -5.28
C LEU A 627 17.38 -13.65 -5.50
N LYS A 628 17.17 -14.70 -4.68
CA LYS A 628 15.93 -15.50 -4.68
C LYS A 628 14.70 -14.61 -4.45
N LEU A 629 14.68 -13.85 -3.34
CA LEU A 629 13.58 -12.95 -2.96
C LEU A 629 13.27 -11.93 -4.07
N ARG A 630 14.30 -11.40 -4.74
CA ARG A 630 14.11 -10.51 -5.89
C ARG A 630 13.44 -11.20 -7.07
N THR A 631 13.81 -12.43 -7.41
CA THR A 631 13.13 -13.18 -8.48
C THR A 631 11.68 -13.52 -8.12
N GLU A 632 11.37 -13.77 -6.85
CA GLU A 632 10.01 -14.03 -6.38
C GLU A 632 9.15 -12.77 -6.40
N LEU A 633 9.69 -11.63 -5.97
CA LEU A 633 9.04 -10.33 -6.09
C LEU A 633 8.70 -10.01 -7.56
N ASP A 634 9.60 -10.29 -8.50
CA ASP A 634 9.35 -10.06 -9.93
C ASP A 634 8.37 -11.09 -10.54
N ARG A 635 8.29 -12.32 -10.01
CA ARG A 635 7.20 -13.28 -10.32
C ARG A 635 5.84 -12.79 -9.79
N TRP A 636 5.81 -12.18 -8.59
CA TRP A 636 4.59 -11.59 -8.02
C TRP A 636 4.12 -10.37 -8.80
N LYS A 637 5.01 -9.42 -9.12
CA LYS A 637 4.69 -8.27 -10.00
C LYS A 637 4.11 -8.69 -11.34
N LYS A 638 4.69 -9.72 -11.99
CA LYS A 638 4.16 -10.25 -13.26
C LYS A 638 2.75 -10.79 -13.10
N ARG A 639 2.49 -11.65 -12.11
CA ARG A 639 1.14 -12.18 -11.82
C ARG A 639 0.14 -11.07 -11.52
N TYR A 640 0.50 -10.11 -10.66
CA TYR A 640 -0.35 -8.98 -10.32
C TYR A 640 -0.72 -8.13 -11.55
N ASN A 641 0.26 -7.79 -12.39
CA ASN A 641 0.01 -7.04 -13.63
C ASN A 641 -0.88 -7.82 -14.62
N THR A 642 -0.77 -9.15 -14.67
CA THR A 642 -1.67 -9.99 -15.49
C THR A 642 -3.11 -9.97 -14.96
N GLU A 643 -3.34 -10.08 -13.65
CA GLU A 643 -4.70 -9.99 -13.09
C GLU A 643 -5.29 -8.58 -13.18
N VAL A 644 -4.50 -7.53 -12.93
CA VAL A 644 -4.93 -6.14 -13.18
C VAL A 644 -5.36 -5.96 -14.63
N LYS A 645 -4.59 -6.47 -15.60
CA LYS A 645 -5.00 -6.39 -17.01
C LYS A 645 -6.29 -7.15 -17.27
N LYS A 646 -6.45 -8.39 -16.80
CA LYS A 646 -7.70 -9.15 -16.95
C LYS A 646 -8.92 -8.43 -16.36
N LEU A 647 -8.74 -7.75 -15.22
CA LEU A 647 -9.80 -6.96 -14.59
C LEU A 647 -10.13 -5.69 -15.40
N GLN A 648 -9.13 -5.04 -16.00
CA GLN A 648 -9.34 -3.95 -16.95
C GLN A 648 -10.05 -4.42 -18.23
N ASP A 649 -9.59 -5.51 -18.85
CA ASP A 649 -10.21 -6.10 -20.04
C ASP A 649 -11.71 -6.40 -19.76
N ARG A 650 -12.01 -7.10 -18.65
CA ARG A 650 -13.39 -7.37 -18.18
C ARG A 650 -14.21 -6.11 -17.88
N LEU A 651 -13.60 -5.05 -17.36
CA LEU A 651 -14.28 -3.78 -17.14
C LEU A 651 -14.70 -3.17 -18.48
N THR A 652 -13.79 -3.10 -19.46
CA THR A 652 -14.13 -2.55 -20.79
C THR A 652 -15.19 -3.38 -21.51
N ASP A 653 -15.23 -4.71 -21.33
CA ASP A 653 -16.30 -5.53 -21.88
C ASP A 653 -17.65 -5.28 -21.18
N SER A 654 -17.63 -5.04 -19.87
CA SER A 654 -18.83 -4.66 -19.10
C SER A 654 -19.34 -3.25 -19.50
N GLU A 655 -18.43 -2.33 -19.80
CA GLU A 655 -18.75 -0.99 -20.33
C GLU A 655 -19.37 -1.08 -21.73
N LYS A 656 -18.84 -1.94 -22.62
CA LYS A 656 -19.42 -2.20 -23.95
C LYS A 656 -20.84 -2.79 -23.86
N GLU A 657 -21.09 -3.74 -22.95
CA GLU A 657 -22.43 -4.27 -22.71
C GLU A 657 -23.39 -3.22 -22.11
N LEU A 658 -22.90 -2.36 -21.22
CA LEU A 658 -23.68 -1.25 -20.68
C LEU A 658 -24.07 -0.23 -21.77
N ASP A 659 -23.17 0.06 -22.72
CA ASP A 659 -23.48 0.97 -23.83
C ASP A 659 -24.40 0.33 -24.87
N ARG A 660 -24.23 -0.97 -25.19
CA ARG A 660 -25.18 -1.74 -26.02
C ARG A 660 -26.58 -1.77 -25.43
N THR A 661 -26.70 -1.92 -24.11
CA THR A 661 -28.01 -1.96 -23.43
C THR A 661 -28.66 -0.59 -23.32
N LYS A 662 -27.89 0.51 -23.20
CA LYS A 662 -28.42 1.88 -23.39
C LYS A 662 -28.96 2.08 -24.80
N GLU A 663 -28.17 1.75 -25.83
CA GLU A 663 -28.57 1.92 -27.23
C GLU A 663 -29.85 1.12 -27.55
N ALA A 664 -29.95 -0.13 -27.09
CA ALA A 664 -31.16 -0.93 -27.23
C ALA A 664 -32.37 -0.33 -26.46
N LEU A 665 -32.15 0.28 -25.30
CA LEU A 665 -33.18 0.95 -24.51
C LEU A 665 -33.67 2.24 -25.18
N ASP A 666 -32.77 3.04 -25.77
CA ASP A 666 -33.12 4.26 -26.50
C ASP A 666 -33.85 3.93 -27.81
N ILE A 667 -33.44 2.88 -28.54
CA ILE A 667 -34.17 2.35 -29.70
C ILE A 667 -35.59 1.94 -29.29
N ASN A 668 -35.74 1.21 -28.18
CA ASN A 668 -37.04 0.79 -27.67
C ASN A 668 -37.89 2.00 -27.23
N ARG A 669 -37.30 2.97 -26.52
CA ARG A 669 -37.95 4.23 -26.14
C ARG A 669 -38.48 4.98 -27.36
N ASN A 670 -37.65 5.19 -28.37
CA ASN A 670 -38.04 5.84 -29.63
C ASN A 670 -39.18 5.09 -30.34
N SER A 671 -39.16 3.75 -30.32
CA SER A 671 -40.25 2.91 -30.85
C SER A 671 -41.55 3.10 -30.05
N THR A 672 -41.51 3.09 -28.72
CA THR A 672 -42.69 3.33 -27.88
C THR A 672 -43.26 4.74 -28.05
N GLU A 673 -42.41 5.75 -28.26
CA GLU A 673 -42.84 7.12 -28.56
C GLU A 673 -43.51 7.21 -29.94
N GLN A 674 -42.95 6.55 -30.97
CA GLN A 674 -43.57 6.45 -32.29
C GLN A 674 -44.94 5.75 -32.24
N LEU A 675 -45.06 4.66 -31.49
CA LEU A 675 -46.33 3.94 -31.28
C LEU A 675 -47.35 4.80 -30.53
N LEU A 676 -46.94 5.55 -29.50
CA LEU A 676 -47.82 6.45 -28.75
C LEU A 676 -48.29 7.65 -29.60
N ASN A 677 -47.40 8.21 -30.42
CA ASN A 677 -47.72 9.24 -31.40
C ASN A 677 -48.69 8.72 -32.47
N PHE A 678 -48.49 7.51 -32.97
CA PHE A 678 -49.38 6.85 -33.94
C PHE A 678 -50.77 6.56 -33.37
N ARG A 679 -50.84 6.02 -32.14
CA ARG A 679 -52.09 5.83 -31.37
C ARG A 679 -52.85 7.15 -31.20
N SER A 680 -52.15 8.22 -30.82
CA SER A 680 -52.73 9.56 -30.65
C SER A 680 -53.20 10.16 -31.99
N LEU A 681 -52.47 9.91 -33.08
CA LEU A 681 -52.86 10.33 -34.42
C LEU A 681 -54.15 9.62 -34.88
N ILE A 682 -54.27 8.31 -34.66
CA ILE A 682 -55.49 7.55 -34.96
C ILE A 682 -56.66 8.05 -34.13
N ALA A 683 -56.50 8.21 -32.81
CA ALA A 683 -57.57 8.70 -31.94
C ALA A 683 -58.15 10.03 -32.44
N ARG A 684 -57.28 10.98 -32.83
CA ARG A 684 -57.67 12.27 -33.40
C ARG A 684 -58.43 12.13 -34.73
N HIS A 685 -57.97 11.26 -35.64
CA HIS A 685 -58.68 11.00 -36.92
C HIS A 685 -60.05 10.33 -36.73
N LEU A 686 -60.26 9.62 -35.63
CA LEU A 686 -61.56 9.05 -35.25
C LEU A 686 -62.47 10.03 -34.48
N GLY A 687 -62.04 11.29 -34.29
CA GLY A 687 -62.76 12.27 -33.48
C GLY A 687 -62.93 11.83 -32.03
N LEU A 688 -61.87 11.25 -31.44
CA LEU A 688 -61.74 11.06 -29.99
C LEU A 688 -60.89 12.21 -29.45
N ASP A 689 -61.30 12.80 -28.33
CA ASP A 689 -60.56 13.89 -27.69
C ASP A 689 -59.20 13.36 -27.19
N SER A 690 -58.12 13.86 -27.78
CA SER A 690 -56.75 13.44 -27.46
C SER A 690 -56.05 14.34 -26.43
N GLU A 691 -56.70 15.40 -25.95
CA GLU A 691 -56.03 16.48 -25.22
C GLU A 691 -56.11 16.34 -23.70
N HIS A 692 -57.16 15.69 -23.16
CA HIS A 692 -57.45 15.73 -21.71
C HIS A 692 -57.50 14.37 -20.99
N LEU A 693 -57.50 13.22 -21.69
CA LEU A 693 -57.35 11.91 -21.04
C LEU A 693 -56.83 10.84 -22.03
N SER A 694 -56.24 9.75 -21.51
CA SER A 694 -55.82 8.61 -22.33
C SER A 694 -57.04 7.85 -22.87
N VAL A 695 -57.44 8.17 -24.09
CA VAL A 695 -58.45 7.43 -24.89
C VAL A 695 -58.22 5.91 -24.81
N PRO A 696 -59.14 5.13 -24.23
CA PRO A 696 -58.96 3.68 -24.10
C PRO A 696 -58.91 2.96 -25.45
N ASP A 697 -58.06 1.96 -25.57
CA ASP A 697 -57.81 1.30 -26.87
C ASP A 697 -59.05 0.56 -27.39
N TYR A 698 -59.95 0.11 -26.51
CA TYR A 698 -61.24 -0.46 -26.92
C TYR A 698 -62.12 0.57 -27.65
N GLU A 699 -62.03 1.87 -27.34
CA GLU A 699 -62.82 2.92 -28.02
C GLU A 699 -62.28 3.22 -29.41
N ILE A 700 -60.95 3.22 -29.53
CA ILE A 700 -60.24 3.31 -30.81
C ILE A 700 -60.64 2.13 -31.69
N LEU A 701 -60.57 0.90 -31.16
CA LEU A 701 -60.95 -0.32 -31.88
C LEU A 701 -62.45 -0.37 -32.23
N VAL A 702 -63.34 0.05 -31.33
CA VAL A 702 -64.79 0.09 -31.61
C VAL A 702 -65.14 1.15 -32.67
N LYS A 703 -64.49 2.33 -32.67
CA LYS A 703 -64.68 3.32 -33.74
C LYS A 703 -64.09 2.85 -35.07
N LEU A 704 -62.90 2.24 -35.07
CA LEU A 704 -62.30 1.63 -36.26
C LEU A 704 -63.21 0.55 -36.85
N ASN A 705 -63.67 -0.40 -36.03
CA ASN A 705 -64.56 -1.46 -36.49
C ASN A 705 -65.88 -0.91 -37.04
N LYS A 706 -66.50 0.10 -36.40
CA LYS A 706 -67.68 0.77 -36.95
C LYS A 706 -67.42 1.45 -38.30
N LEU A 707 -66.27 2.10 -38.46
CA LEU A 707 -65.87 2.75 -39.71
C LEU A 707 -65.57 1.72 -40.82
N ILE A 708 -64.88 0.62 -40.49
CA ILE A 708 -64.62 -0.51 -41.38
C ILE A 708 -65.93 -1.19 -41.82
N SER A 709 -66.84 -1.50 -40.88
CA SER A 709 -68.16 -2.06 -41.20
C SER A 709 -69.01 -1.11 -42.05
N SER A 710 -68.98 0.20 -41.78
CA SER A 710 -69.68 1.20 -42.59
C SER A 710 -69.09 1.32 -43.99
N ASN A 711 -67.76 1.21 -44.12
CA ASN A 711 -67.09 1.17 -45.42
C ASN A 711 -67.48 -0.09 -46.20
N HIS A 712 -67.36 -1.29 -45.62
CA HIS A 712 -67.82 -2.54 -46.25
C HIS A 712 -69.31 -2.50 -46.64
N ALA A 713 -70.19 -1.97 -45.78
CA ALA A 713 -71.60 -1.79 -46.11
C ALA A 713 -71.82 -0.79 -47.26
N SER A 714 -70.89 0.14 -47.49
CA SER A 714 -70.92 1.09 -48.60
C SER A 714 -70.33 0.51 -49.89
N THR A 715 -69.20 -0.22 -49.82
CA THR A 715 -68.64 -1.00 -50.92
C THR A 715 -69.63 -2.06 -51.41
N ASN A 716 -70.26 -2.81 -50.50
CA ASN A 716 -71.25 -3.83 -50.86
C ASN A 716 -72.52 -3.20 -51.47
N ARG A 717 -72.90 -1.99 -51.06
CA ARG A 717 -73.99 -1.24 -51.72
C ARG A 717 -73.58 -0.75 -53.11
N LEU A 718 -72.36 -0.25 -53.28
CA LEU A 718 -71.82 0.16 -54.59
C LEU A 718 -71.77 -1.02 -55.56
N LEU A 719 -71.21 -2.16 -55.14
CA LEU A 719 -71.20 -3.41 -55.91
C LEU A 719 -72.61 -3.91 -56.21
N ALA A 720 -73.55 -3.80 -55.27
CA ALA A 720 -74.96 -4.14 -55.53
C ALA A 720 -75.61 -3.20 -56.55
N THR A 721 -75.31 -1.90 -56.53
CA THR A 721 -75.80 -0.95 -57.55
C THR A 721 -75.11 -1.15 -58.90
N GLU A 722 -73.84 -1.54 -58.94
CA GLU A 722 -73.09 -1.86 -60.16
C GLU A 722 -73.60 -3.15 -60.81
N ASN A 723 -73.88 -4.18 -60.00
CA ASN A 723 -74.56 -5.41 -60.44
C ASN A 723 -76.00 -5.12 -60.92
N ALA A 724 -76.72 -4.19 -60.29
CA ALA A 724 -78.05 -3.78 -60.75
C ALA A 724 -78.00 -2.98 -62.07
N LEU A 725 -77.04 -2.06 -62.23
CA LEU A 725 -76.83 -1.30 -63.46
C LEU A 725 -76.41 -2.20 -64.63
N THR A 726 -75.51 -3.17 -64.40
CA THR A 726 -75.10 -4.13 -65.44
C THR A 726 -76.24 -5.09 -65.84
N LEU A 727 -77.15 -5.44 -64.93
CA LEU A 727 -78.40 -6.14 -65.29
C LEU A 727 -79.34 -5.29 -66.16
N VAL A 728 -79.43 -3.98 -65.90
CA VAL A 728 -80.21 -3.05 -66.74
C VAL A 728 -79.56 -2.86 -68.12
N ASP A 729 -78.25 -2.68 -68.20
CA ASP A 729 -77.50 -2.60 -69.46
C ASP A 729 -77.56 -3.91 -70.28
N GLY A 730 -77.65 -5.07 -69.60
CA GLY A 730 -77.96 -6.35 -70.24
C GLY A 730 -79.37 -6.36 -70.83
N SER A 731 -80.37 -5.92 -70.06
CA SER A 731 -81.78 -5.85 -70.47
C SER A 731 -82.02 -4.92 -71.67
N PHE A 732 -81.21 -3.86 -71.82
CA PHE A 732 -81.23 -2.96 -72.98
C PHE A 732 -80.57 -3.55 -74.24
N LYS A 733 -79.80 -4.63 -74.14
CA LYS A 733 -79.15 -5.30 -75.29
C LYS A 733 -79.95 -6.47 -75.87
N GLU A 734 -81.01 -6.94 -75.19
CA GLU A 734 -81.89 -8.00 -75.69
C GLU A 734 -83.17 -7.47 -76.39
N ASN A 735 -83.33 -6.15 -76.50
CA ASN A 735 -84.46 -5.50 -77.18
C ASN A 735 -84.05 -4.67 -78.42
N HIS A 736 -83.01 -5.10 -79.13
CA HIS A 736 -82.54 -4.51 -80.39
C HIS A 736 -82.16 -5.57 -81.44
#